data_AF-A0A420NX01-F1
#
_entry.id   AF-A0A420NX01-F1
#
_cell.length_a   1.000
_cell.length_b   1.000
_cell.length_c   1.000
_cell.angle_alpha   90.00
_cell.angle_beta   90.00
_cell.angle_gamma   90.00
#
_symmetry.space_group_name_H-M   'P 1'
#
loop_
_entity.id
_entity.type
_entity.pdbx_description
1 polymer ?
#
loop_
_entity_poly.entity_id
_entity_poly.type
_entity_poly.pdbx_seq_one_letter_code
_entity_poly.pdbx_strand_id
1 'polypeptide(L)'
;MPTSSRINELHELLENAALAFYISVLDHFTKTTEYDSILVSFLTVLSIRDDKTWENYANFTPKLSAIMAISRVFLVKHTVDKRALYIQQRVEQGQTRQEAEEKSPGHFEIMAEMTRRFLVGGAEGWDTTPTQFIIRLRNYGMAASGQEAMPGSVSWDNEDAIYKGIRINVFGVQSMLQAALQRAEILLYKHLLFCEEYKDQPTTELGLPEIPWDELIDNAADASIGHSFVNNLFQLLPESNGWTFCKMWINTALRKAWVEGDSEAEFKLLEKKAWHYGNHLEEFLECLLFIIHLCGGQAARSLELLTLRHRNTTNGGIRNILYDRGLIMLVAGYHKGFSKTERLKVIHRFLPREVSVLLIYYLWLVLPFWEDVQANVWDRTELSANLWAPEETLDDLNDDDGKNGYGTGTDGSDGEEDIRNRPQRETKAKPRCLGPGPHWTSARMTRILRQMSLQGCQKGFTISSWRHLSIAITRRYFRNGTTAHAALIGEVDEGYGSDSNSELEQDSIWDAQACHGSLTAGLVYGRLITEGCFETNERRVNFRFISEEWHRLLGFPSAVNGFGEILTPGRKRKTPSLHYEAMRTLQLRRWKALRRVNIDQELGRLYGDHVRFRGKQREAVDAIMMNKSPIVVIMGTGTGKSLCFMLPAASCPGGLTVVIVPLVSLQGDLMDRCQKLKISCAEWRSDRVPGDVSIVFVTPESAMTKRFLDFLESRRVMAKVDRVVIDECHTIMEGSLSFRPKLRELGTLALVGVQMIYLTATLPPADEPAFFSLINARHEDVVMIRARTTRRNVAYSVRSVPASTVEEAITAIVEEAKVTIDQKLEEYPWPAKIIVYCQRVEATEHLAAKLGCDAYHREIDTRDGKAERLKFWMSGTKREQYGDGRVIVATNALGLGIDVPDIRAVVHVEMPYRMADYAQQSGRAG
;
A
#
# COMPACT_ATOMS: atom_id res chain seq x y z
N MET A 1 14.84 -64.95 -8.64
CA MET A 1 14.39 -63.56 -8.89
C MET A 1 12.87 -63.57 -8.88
N PRO A 2 12.18 -62.84 -7.99
CA PRO A 2 10.72 -62.73 -8.09
C PRO A 2 10.34 -62.15 -9.46
N THR A 3 9.28 -62.68 -10.07
CA THR A 3 8.69 -62.15 -11.32
C THR A 3 8.28 -60.68 -11.12
N SER A 4 8.31 -59.87 -12.18
CA SER A 4 7.95 -58.44 -12.10
C SER A 4 6.55 -58.22 -11.48
N SER A 5 5.63 -59.19 -11.63
CA SER A 5 4.32 -59.20 -10.95
C SER A 5 4.44 -59.26 -9.43
N ARG A 6 5.26 -60.18 -8.92
CA ARG A 6 5.46 -60.37 -7.47
C ARG A 6 6.16 -59.18 -6.82
N ILE A 7 7.02 -58.47 -7.55
CA ILE A 7 7.63 -57.22 -7.06
C ILE A 7 6.58 -56.12 -6.97
N ASN A 8 5.72 -55.97 -7.98
CA ASN A 8 4.64 -54.98 -7.97
C ASN A 8 3.63 -55.26 -6.85
N GLU A 9 3.24 -56.52 -6.65
CA GLU A 9 2.38 -56.94 -5.53
C GLU A 9 3.00 -56.62 -4.16
N LEU A 10 4.31 -56.89 -3.99
CA LEU A 10 5.02 -56.55 -2.75
C LEU A 10 5.13 -55.04 -2.52
N HIS A 11 5.30 -54.25 -3.59
CA HIS A 11 5.29 -52.79 -3.52
C HIS A 11 3.93 -52.26 -3.09
N GLU A 12 2.84 -52.77 -3.67
CA GLU A 12 1.47 -52.37 -3.32
C GLU A 12 1.13 -52.73 -1.87
N LEU A 13 1.55 -53.92 -1.41
CA LEU A 13 1.40 -54.33 -0.01
C LEU A 13 2.18 -53.42 0.94
N LEU A 14 3.40 -53.01 0.55
CA LEU A 14 4.22 -52.08 1.34
C LEU A 14 3.57 -50.69 1.41
N GLU A 15 3.07 -50.17 0.29
CA GLU A 15 2.37 -48.88 0.23
C GLU A 15 1.13 -48.87 1.12
N ASN A 16 0.32 -49.94 1.05
CA ASN A 16 -0.88 -50.09 1.88
C ASN A 16 -0.53 -50.21 3.37
N ALA A 17 0.50 -50.97 3.72
CA ALA A 17 0.96 -51.10 5.10
C ALA A 17 1.52 -49.78 5.65
N ALA A 18 2.27 -49.03 4.83
CA ALA A 18 2.78 -47.72 5.20
C ALA A 18 1.65 -46.72 5.43
N LEU A 19 0.65 -46.67 4.53
CA LEU A 19 -0.52 -45.81 4.69
C LEU A 19 -1.30 -46.16 5.96
N ALA A 20 -1.52 -47.44 6.24
CA ALA A 20 -2.20 -47.89 7.45
C ALA A 20 -1.47 -47.49 8.73
N PHE A 21 -0.13 -47.57 8.74
CA PHE A 21 0.69 -47.09 9.85
C PHE A 21 0.57 -45.58 10.04
N TYR A 22 0.63 -44.78 8.96
CA TYR A 22 0.47 -43.32 9.08
C TYR A 22 -0.92 -42.94 9.60
N ILE A 23 -1.98 -43.62 9.15
CA ILE A 23 -3.33 -43.38 9.64
C ILE A 23 -3.47 -43.76 11.12
N SER A 24 -2.84 -44.84 11.58
CA SER A 24 -2.91 -45.23 13.00
C SER A 24 -2.14 -44.29 13.93
N VAL A 25 -1.06 -43.65 13.44
CA VAL A 25 -0.34 -42.59 14.18
C VAL A 25 -1.22 -41.34 14.35
N LEU A 26 -2.14 -41.07 13.41
CA LEU A 26 -3.07 -39.94 13.46
C LEU A 26 -4.36 -40.28 14.24
N ASP A 27 -4.89 -41.50 14.08
CA ASP A 27 -6.10 -42.01 14.75
C ASP A 27 -5.75 -42.60 16.14
N HIS A 28 -5.31 -41.73 17.05
CA HIS A 28 -4.98 -42.10 18.43
C HIS A 28 -5.50 -41.05 19.42
N PHE A 29 -5.95 -41.49 20.59
CA PHE A 29 -6.42 -40.64 21.68
C PHE A 29 -5.39 -40.59 22.81
N THR A 30 -4.97 -39.39 23.20
CA THR A 30 -4.06 -39.16 24.32
C THR A 30 -4.84 -39.14 25.63
N LYS A 31 -4.43 -39.99 26.58
CA LYS A 31 -5.17 -40.25 27.83
C LYS A 31 -4.63 -39.43 28.99
N THR A 32 -3.33 -39.53 29.27
CA THR A 32 -2.72 -38.95 30.48
C THR A 32 -1.96 -37.67 30.12
N THR A 33 -1.18 -37.73 29.04
CA THR A 33 -0.43 -36.59 28.53
C THR A 33 -0.48 -36.56 27.00
N GLU A 34 -0.37 -35.36 26.41
CA GLU A 34 -0.29 -35.21 24.96
C GLU A 34 0.97 -35.91 24.38
N TYR A 35 2.00 -36.12 25.19
CA TYR A 35 3.25 -36.82 24.82
C TYR A 35 3.13 -38.34 24.74
N ASP A 36 2.00 -38.92 25.17
CA ASP A 36 1.69 -40.34 24.93
C ASP A 36 1.62 -40.64 23.42
N SER A 37 1.40 -39.61 22.59
CA SER A 37 1.48 -39.70 21.14
C SER A 37 2.92 -39.67 20.63
N ILE A 38 3.25 -40.67 19.79
CA ILE A 38 4.51 -40.72 19.04
C ILE A 38 4.67 -39.48 18.17
N LEU A 39 3.59 -38.97 17.57
CA LEU A 39 3.62 -37.79 16.70
C LEU A 39 3.95 -36.52 17.50
N VAL A 40 3.33 -36.33 18.66
CA VAL A 40 3.60 -35.18 19.54
C VAL A 40 5.03 -35.24 20.09
N SER A 41 5.49 -36.43 20.51
CA SER A 41 6.86 -36.64 20.96
C SER A 41 7.88 -36.34 19.86
N PHE A 42 7.63 -36.82 18.63
CA PHE A 42 8.48 -36.53 17.48
C PHE A 42 8.50 -35.03 17.14
N LEU A 43 7.36 -34.36 17.18
CA LEU A 43 7.26 -32.92 17.00
C LEU A 43 8.06 -32.13 18.04
N THR A 44 8.06 -32.60 19.28
CA THR A 44 8.83 -31.99 20.37
C THR A 44 10.32 -32.10 20.09
N VAL A 45 10.80 -33.25 19.60
CA VAL A 45 12.19 -33.41 19.16
C VAL A 45 12.49 -32.53 17.95
N LEU A 46 11.59 -32.44 16.97
CA LEU A 46 11.73 -31.55 15.80
C LEU A 46 11.75 -30.05 16.14
N SER A 47 11.32 -29.69 17.35
CA SER A 47 11.41 -28.33 17.87
C SER A 47 12.79 -28.00 18.43
N ILE A 48 13.72 -28.95 18.47
CA ILE A 48 15.10 -28.75 18.91
C ILE A 48 16.00 -28.61 17.67
N ARG A 49 16.83 -27.57 17.66
CA ARG A 49 17.83 -27.30 16.61
C ARG A 49 19.12 -28.07 16.85
N ASP A 50 19.98 -28.14 15.84
CA ASP A 50 21.30 -28.81 15.91
C ASP A 50 22.20 -28.24 17.01
N ASP A 51 22.05 -26.95 17.34
CA ASP A 51 22.75 -26.27 18.42
C ASP A 51 22.13 -26.50 19.82
N LYS A 52 21.16 -27.40 19.92
CA LYS A 52 20.37 -27.73 21.13
C LYS A 52 19.49 -26.58 21.64
N THR A 53 19.27 -25.54 20.84
CA THR A 53 18.28 -24.49 21.16
C THR A 53 16.90 -24.82 20.61
N TRP A 54 15.87 -24.11 21.06
CA TRP A 54 14.51 -24.30 20.58
C TRP A 54 14.26 -23.58 19.25
N GLU A 55 13.49 -24.21 18.37
CA GLU A 55 12.93 -23.58 17.18
C GLU A 55 11.97 -22.45 17.58
N ASN A 56 12.03 -21.35 16.84
CA ASN A 56 11.08 -20.27 17.01
C ASN A 56 9.75 -20.62 16.33
N TYR A 57 8.68 -19.93 16.73
CA TYR A 57 7.35 -20.13 16.12
C TYR A 57 7.38 -19.86 14.60
N ALA A 58 8.24 -18.95 14.12
CA ALA A 58 8.41 -18.62 12.71
C ALA A 58 8.83 -19.83 11.85
N ASN A 59 9.76 -20.65 12.35
CA ASN A 59 10.28 -21.82 11.65
C ASN A 59 9.48 -23.09 11.95
N PHE A 60 8.90 -23.19 13.14
CA PHE A 60 8.19 -24.39 13.58
C PHE A 60 6.74 -24.47 13.07
N THR A 61 6.03 -23.34 13.01
CA THR A 61 4.63 -23.27 12.53
C THR A 61 4.45 -23.76 11.08
N PRO A 62 5.39 -23.48 10.13
CA PRO A 62 5.37 -24.09 8.81
C PRO A 62 5.50 -25.62 8.83
N LYS A 63 6.35 -26.20 9.70
CA LYS A 63 6.50 -27.66 9.85
C LYS A 63 5.19 -28.30 10.33
N LEU A 64 4.52 -27.69 11.31
CA LEU A 64 3.20 -28.11 11.80
C LEU A 64 2.14 -28.05 10.68
N SER A 65 2.17 -26.99 9.86
CA SER A 65 1.24 -26.82 8.73
C SER A 65 1.47 -27.86 7.62
N ALA A 66 2.73 -28.19 7.35
CA ALA A 66 3.10 -29.21 6.37
C ALA A 66 2.60 -30.59 6.80
N ILE A 67 2.79 -30.96 8.07
CA ILE A 67 2.26 -32.21 8.62
C ILE A 67 0.74 -32.27 8.47
N MET A 68 0.02 -31.20 8.81
CA MET A 68 -1.43 -31.13 8.61
C MET A 68 -1.85 -31.30 7.15
N ALA A 69 -1.10 -30.72 6.21
CA ALA A 69 -1.39 -30.85 4.78
C ALA A 69 -1.16 -32.30 4.30
N ILE A 70 -0.06 -32.92 4.69
CA ILE A 70 0.27 -34.31 4.37
C ILE A 70 -0.75 -35.27 4.98
N SER A 71 -1.13 -35.07 6.25
CA SER A 71 -2.16 -35.87 6.92
C SER A 71 -3.49 -35.84 6.17
N ARG A 72 -3.87 -34.68 5.60
CA ARG A 72 -5.09 -34.57 4.78
C ARG A 72 -4.98 -35.36 3.46
N VAL A 73 -3.82 -35.35 2.82
CA VAL A 73 -3.59 -36.12 1.59
C VAL A 73 -3.66 -37.61 1.87
N PHE A 74 -3.01 -38.09 2.94
CA PHE A 74 -3.12 -39.49 3.36
C PHE A 74 -4.55 -39.88 3.70
N LEU A 75 -5.31 -38.99 4.33
CA LEU A 75 -6.72 -39.24 4.60
C LEU A 75 -7.55 -39.38 3.32
N VAL A 76 -7.28 -38.57 2.29
CA VAL A 76 -7.95 -38.68 0.98
C VAL A 76 -7.64 -40.03 0.33
N LYS A 77 -6.37 -40.43 0.28
CA LYS A 77 -5.98 -41.74 -0.28
C LYS A 77 -6.63 -42.88 0.51
N HIS A 78 -6.54 -42.85 1.84
CA HIS A 78 -7.15 -43.86 2.70
C HIS A 78 -8.68 -43.95 2.53
N THR A 79 -9.36 -42.82 2.30
CA THR A 79 -10.80 -42.79 2.04
C THR A 79 -11.17 -43.49 0.73
N VAL A 80 -10.40 -43.26 -0.33
CA VAL A 80 -10.59 -43.93 -1.63
C VAL A 80 -10.37 -45.45 -1.47
N ASP A 81 -9.28 -45.84 -0.80
CA ASP A 81 -8.94 -47.26 -0.61
C ASP A 81 -9.97 -47.97 0.27
N LYS A 82 -10.42 -47.34 1.36
CA LYS A 82 -11.42 -47.89 2.28
C LYS A 82 -12.78 -48.07 1.58
N ARG A 83 -13.17 -47.16 0.68
CA ARG A 83 -14.38 -47.33 -0.13
C ARG A 83 -14.24 -48.49 -1.10
N ALA A 84 -13.10 -48.60 -1.80
CA ALA A 84 -12.85 -49.72 -2.70
C ALA A 84 -12.95 -51.07 -1.96
N LEU A 85 -12.44 -51.13 -0.74
CA LEU A 85 -12.51 -52.32 0.11
C LEU A 85 -13.94 -52.64 0.58
N TYR A 86 -14.76 -51.64 0.91
CA TYR A 86 -16.19 -51.85 1.22
C TYR A 86 -16.97 -52.41 0.02
N ILE A 87 -16.71 -51.89 -1.19
CA ILE A 87 -17.32 -52.37 -2.42
C ILE A 87 -16.89 -53.83 -2.66
N GLN A 88 -15.60 -54.12 -2.54
CA GLN A 88 -15.05 -55.46 -2.73
C GLN A 88 -15.66 -56.48 -1.74
N GLN A 89 -15.73 -56.15 -0.45
CA GLN A 89 -16.33 -57.02 0.57
C GLN A 89 -17.80 -57.35 0.27
N ARG A 90 -18.56 -56.41 -0.30
CA ARG A 90 -19.98 -56.62 -0.65
C ARG A 90 -20.16 -57.44 -1.92
N VAL A 91 -19.25 -57.28 -2.88
CA VAL A 91 -19.18 -58.14 -4.06
C VAL A 91 -18.84 -59.59 -3.63
N GLU A 92 -17.92 -59.77 -2.70
CA GLU A 92 -17.58 -61.08 -2.12
C GLU A 92 -18.75 -61.70 -1.33
N GLN A 93 -19.66 -60.88 -0.78
CA GLN A 93 -20.91 -61.31 -0.15
C GLN A 93 -22.04 -61.64 -1.14
N GLY A 94 -21.76 -61.64 -2.46
CA GLY A 94 -22.69 -62.06 -3.49
C GLY A 94 -23.58 -60.96 -4.08
N GLN A 95 -23.29 -59.68 -3.81
CA GLN A 95 -24.00 -58.55 -4.42
C GLN A 95 -23.42 -58.22 -5.81
N THR A 96 -24.25 -57.67 -6.69
CA THR A 96 -23.74 -57.12 -7.96
C THR A 96 -22.88 -55.88 -7.71
N ARG A 97 -21.91 -55.59 -8.60
CA ARG A 97 -21.02 -54.43 -8.44
C ARG A 97 -21.77 -53.11 -8.29
N GLN A 98 -22.86 -52.94 -9.05
CA GLN A 98 -23.71 -51.75 -9.00
C GLN A 98 -24.43 -51.61 -7.66
N GLU A 99 -25.00 -52.70 -7.12
CA GLU A 99 -25.61 -52.70 -5.78
C GLU A 99 -24.58 -52.47 -4.66
N ALA A 100 -23.37 -53.00 -4.82
CA ALA A 100 -22.27 -52.81 -3.88
C ALA A 100 -21.77 -51.35 -3.86
N GLU A 101 -21.71 -50.70 -5.02
CA GLU A 101 -21.34 -49.27 -5.15
C GLU A 101 -22.42 -48.33 -4.57
N GLU A 102 -23.71 -48.62 -4.79
CA GLU A 102 -24.83 -47.84 -4.25
C GLU A 102 -24.97 -47.94 -2.73
N LYS A 103 -24.81 -49.15 -2.17
CA LYS A 103 -25.04 -49.38 -0.74
C LYS A 103 -23.79 -49.09 0.12
N SER A 104 -22.62 -48.90 -0.49
CA SER A 104 -21.38 -48.56 0.23
C SER A 104 -21.33 -47.07 0.60
N PRO A 105 -20.75 -46.71 1.77
CA PRO A 105 -20.64 -45.31 2.17
C PRO A 105 -19.93 -44.45 1.11
N GLY A 106 -20.43 -43.24 0.91
CA GLY A 106 -19.82 -42.29 -0.02
C GLY A 106 -18.44 -41.84 0.45
N HIS A 107 -17.58 -41.38 -0.47
CA HIS A 107 -16.27 -40.83 -0.12
C HIS A 107 -16.39 -39.68 0.91
N PHE A 108 -17.40 -38.81 0.75
CA PHE A 108 -17.65 -37.71 1.68
C PHE A 108 -18.04 -38.17 3.08
N GLU A 109 -18.82 -39.26 3.19
CA GLU A 109 -19.27 -39.80 4.47
C GLU A 109 -18.10 -40.38 5.27
N ILE A 110 -17.28 -41.22 4.63
CA ILE A 110 -16.07 -41.81 5.23
C ILE A 110 -15.10 -40.71 5.67
N MET A 111 -14.89 -39.71 4.79
CA MET A 111 -14.04 -38.56 5.09
C MET A 111 -14.55 -37.76 6.29
N ALA A 112 -15.85 -37.48 6.35
CA ALA A 112 -16.46 -36.70 7.43
C ALA A 112 -16.42 -37.42 8.78
N GLU A 113 -16.54 -38.75 8.80
CA GLU A 113 -16.38 -39.58 9.99
C GLU A 113 -14.95 -39.47 10.54
N MET A 114 -13.94 -39.75 9.70
CA MET A 114 -12.54 -39.72 10.11
C MET A 114 -12.08 -38.31 10.51
N THR A 115 -12.57 -37.29 9.79
CA THR A 115 -12.27 -35.90 10.12
C THR A 115 -12.81 -35.53 11.50
N ARG A 116 -14.04 -35.92 11.83
CA ARG A 116 -14.62 -35.72 13.17
C ARG A 116 -13.89 -36.51 14.25
N ARG A 117 -13.42 -37.71 13.93
CA ARG A 117 -12.78 -38.62 14.88
C ARG A 117 -11.42 -38.12 15.37
N PHE A 118 -10.56 -37.61 14.48
CA PHE A 118 -9.20 -37.22 14.89
C PHE A 118 -8.61 -35.97 14.20
N LEU A 119 -9.32 -35.30 13.28
CA LEU A 119 -8.86 -34.03 12.67
C LEU A 119 -9.52 -32.77 13.23
N VAL A 120 -10.67 -32.91 13.89
CA VAL A 120 -11.42 -31.82 14.56
C VAL A 120 -11.56 -32.18 16.04
N GLY A 121 -11.36 -31.20 16.93
CA GLY A 121 -11.67 -31.34 18.35
C GLY A 121 -12.77 -30.36 18.74
N GLY A 122 -13.79 -30.81 19.48
CA GLY A 122 -14.77 -29.89 20.04
C GLY A 122 -16.14 -30.46 20.41
N ALA A 123 -16.20 -31.38 21.37
CA ALA A 123 -17.35 -31.46 22.26
C ALA A 123 -16.89 -31.86 23.68
N GLU A 124 -17.61 -31.42 24.70
CA GLU A 124 -17.35 -31.82 26.10
C GLU A 124 -17.36 -33.37 26.22
N GLY A 125 -16.33 -33.93 26.87
CA GLY A 125 -16.19 -35.37 27.09
C GLY A 125 -15.36 -36.15 26.06
N TRP A 126 -14.69 -35.48 25.11
CA TRP A 126 -13.80 -36.14 24.14
C TRP A 126 -12.36 -36.24 24.65
N ASP A 127 -11.71 -37.38 24.42
CA ASP A 127 -10.27 -37.57 24.63
C ASP A 127 -9.46 -36.69 23.65
N THR A 128 -8.33 -36.14 24.11
CA THR A 128 -7.46 -35.27 23.30
C THR A 128 -6.80 -36.05 22.16
N THR A 129 -6.57 -35.42 21.01
CA THR A 129 -5.90 -36.05 19.86
C THR A 129 -4.60 -35.34 19.49
N PRO A 130 -3.62 -36.03 18.87
CA PRO A 130 -2.37 -35.43 18.40
C PRO A 130 -2.59 -34.25 17.45
N THR A 131 -3.60 -34.33 16.59
CA THR A 131 -3.96 -33.26 15.66
C THR A 131 -4.44 -32.01 16.40
N GLN A 132 -5.17 -32.17 17.51
CA GLN A 132 -5.63 -31.04 18.31
C GLN A 132 -4.45 -30.28 18.93
N PHE A 133 -3.42 -30.99 19.40
CA PHE A 133 -2.17 -30.39 19.85
C PHE A 133 -1.50 -29.59 18.72
N ILE A 134 -1.37 -30.17 17.53
CA ILE A 134 -0.78 -29.52 16.35
C ILE A 134 -1.55 -28.26 15.98
N ILE A 135 -2.88 -28.31 15.94
CA ILE A 135 -3.74 -27.16 15.62
C ILE A 135 -3.61 -26.07 16.68
N ARG A 136 -3.62 -26.43 17.97
CA ARG A 136 -3.47 -25.47 19.08
C ARG A 136 -2.12 -24.76 19.01
N LEU A 137 -1.04 -25.52 18.86
CA LEU A 137 0.33 -24.97 18.81
C LEU A 137 0.55 -24.13 17.55
N ARG A 138 -0.01 -24.57 16.40
CA ARG A 138 0.01 -23.80 15.15
C ARG A 138 -0.76 -22.48 15.30
N ASN A 139 -1.95 -22.50 15.88
CA ASN A 139 -2.76 -21.30 16.08
C ASN A 139 -2.08 -20.34 17.06
N TYR A 140 -1.48 -20.85 18.12
CA TYR A 140 -0.66 -20.06 19.05
C TYR A 140 0.54 -19.42 18.34
N GLY A 141 1.32 -20.19 17.56
CA GLY A 141 2.45 -19.67 16.81
C GLY A 141 2.06 -18.62 15.75
N MET A 142 0.89 -18.79 15.11
CA MET A 142 0.32 -17.78 14.20
C MET A 142 -0.08 -16.50 14.93
N ALA A 143 -0.70 -16.60 16.12
CA ALA A 143 -1.09 -15.45 16.93
C ALA A 143 0.13 -14.71 17.49
N ALA A 144 1.12 -15.44 18.01
CA ALA A 144 2.38 -14.87 18.49
C ALA A 144 3.13 -14.12 17.38
N SER A 145 3.17 -14.69 16.17
CA SER A 145 3.76 -14.02 14.99
C SER A 145 3.03 -12.75 14.56
N GLY A 146 1.77 -12.56 14.95
CA GLY A 146 1.01 -11.33 14.68
C GLY A 146 1.28 -10.22 15.69
N GLN A 147 1.76 -10.56 16.90
CA GLN A 147 2.01 -9.61 17.99
C GLN A 147 3.49 -9.21 18.11
N GLU A 148 4.41 -10.04 17.64
CA GLU A 148 5.84 -9.74 17.61
C GLU A 148 6.32 -9.39 16.20
N ALA A 149 7.03 -8.26 16.07
CA ALA A 149 7.74 -7.93 14.84
C ALA A 149 8.87 -8.95 14.63
N MET A 150 8.87 -9.65 13.48
CA MET A 150 9.98 -10.55 13.15
C MET A 150 11.32 -9.81 13.18
N PRO A 151 12.39 -10.42 13.73
CA PRO A 151 13.71 -9.81 13.75
C PRO A 151 14.16 -9.44 12.34
N GLY A 152 14.75 -8.25 12.20
CA GLY A 152 15.22 -7.72 10.93
C GLY A 152 16.19 -8.68 10.24
N SER A 153 15.88 -9.07 9.01
CA SER A 153 16.67 -10.05 8.24
C SER A 153 17.51 -9.43 7.12
N VAL A 154 17.33 -8.13 6.87
CA VAL A 154 18.08 -7.36 5.87
C VAL A 154 18.92 -6.31 6.60
N SER A 155 20.22 -6.28 6.32
CA SER A 155 21.12 -5.21 6.74
C SER A 155 21.60 -4.39 5.53
N TRP A 156 22.10 -3.19 5.80
CA TRP A 156 22.67 -2.31 4.78
C TRP A 156 24.14 -2.04 5.13
N ASP A 157 25.02 -2.22 4.16
CA ASP A 157 26.41 -1.78 4.20
C ASP A 157 26.60 -0.73 3.09
N ASN A 158 26.58 0.55 3.46
CA ASN A 158 26.49 1.69 2.54
C ASN A 158 25.28 1.61 1.58
N GLU A 159 25.53 1.24 0.32
CA GLU A 159 24.52 1.08 -0.74
C GLU A 159 24.14 -0.38 -1.00
N ASP A 160 24.81 -1.33 -0.36
CA ASP A 160 24.57 -2.76 -0.54
C ASP A 160 23.53 -3.27 0.47
N ALA A 161 22.47 -3.89 -0.04
CA ALA A 161 21.52 -4.66 0.74
C ALA A 161 22.05 -6.09 0.94
N ILE A 162 22.07 -6.54 2.20
CA ILE A 162 22.56 -7.86 2.60
C ILE A 162 21.40 -8.67 3.18
N TYR A 163 21.11 -9.83 2.60
CA TYR A 163 20.09 -10.76 3.07
C TYR A 163 20.58 -12.21 2.98
N LYS A 164 20.69 -12.90 4.12
CA LYS A 164 21.12 -14.32 4.20
C LYS A 164 22.35 -14.67 3.35
N GLY A 165 23.36 -13.80 3.37
CA GLY A 165 24.62 -13.95 2.62
C GLY A 165 24.56 -13.50 1.15
N ILE A 166 23.42 -13.01 0.66
CA ILE A 166 23.29 -12.36 -0.65
C ILE A 166 23.58 -10.86 -0.43
N ARG A 167 24.54 -10.32 -1.19
CA ARG A 167 24.89 -8.89 -1.19
C ARG A 167 24.58 -8.32 -2.57
N ILE A 168 23.76 -7.26 -2.62
CA ILE A 168 23.33 -6.64 -3.89
C ILE A 168 23.05 -5.14 -3.70
N ASN A 169 23.41 -4.32 -4.69
CA ASN A 169 23.04 -2.92 -4.78
C ASN A 169 22.24 -2.65 -6.07
N VAL A 170 21.73 -1.42 -6.21
CA VAL A 170 20.94 -1.01 -7.38
C VAL A 170 21.74 -1.15 -8.68
N PHE A 171 23.03 -0.84 -8.68
CA PHE A 171 23.88 -0.99 -9.87
C PHE A 171 24.03 -2.46 -10.31
N GLY A 172 24.16 -3.38 -9.36
CA GLY A 172 24.17 -4.81 -9.61
C GLY A 172 22.86 -5.30 -10.23
N VAL A 173 21.71 -4.79 -9.74
CA VAL A 173 20.38 -5.06 -10.33
C VAL A 173 20.26 -4.51 -11.75
N GLN A 174 20.75 -3.28 -11.99
CA GLN A 174 20.76 -2.69 -13.34
C GLN A 174 21.63 -3.50 -14.31
N SER A 175 22.81 -3.93 -13.87
CA SER A 175 23.75 -4.70 -14.68
C SER A 175 23.18 -6.05 -15.11
N MET A 176 22.58 -6.81 -14.18
CA MET A 176 21.92 -8.08 -14.52
C MET A 176 20.71 -7.89 -15.44
N LEU A 177 19.97 -6.79 -15.26
CA LEU A 177 18.80 -6.48 -16.09
C LEU A 177 19.21 -6.11 -17.51
N GLN A 178 20.26 -5.30 -17.67
CA GLN A 178 20.81 -4.93 -18.96
C GLN A 178 21.36 -6.15 -19.72
N ALA A 179 22.09 -7.04 -19.02
CA ALA A 179 22.59 -8.27 -19.61
C ALA A 179 21.46 -9.20 -20.07
N ALA A 180 20.41 -9.34 -19.26
CA ALA A 180 19.22 -10.12 -19.62
C ALA A 180 18.48 -9.50 -20.82
N LEU A 181 18.34 -8.17 -20.85
CA LEU A 181 17.70 -7.43 -21.94
C LEU A 181 18.45 -7.62 -23.26
N GLN A 182 19.78 -7.43 -23.26
CA GLN A 182 20.61 -7.63 -24.45
C GLN A 182 20.52 -9.08 -24.96
N ARG A 183 20.52 -10.07 -24.06
CA ARG A 183 20.33 -11.47 -24.43
C ARG A 183 18.94 -11.71 -25.05
N ALA A 184 17.89 -11.12 -24.48
CA ALA A 184 16.53 -11.22 -25.01
C ALA A 184 16.41 -10.58 -26.40
N GLU A 185 17.03 -9.42 -26.62
CA GLU A 185 17.08 -8.74 -27.93
C GLU A 185 17.79 -9.59 -28.99
N ILE A 186 18.96 -10.16 -28.66
CA ILE A 186 19.68 -11.06 -29.57
C ILE A 186 18.81 -12.27 -29.92
N LEU A 187 18.21 -12.92 -28.92
CA LEU A 187 17.33 -14.07 -29.17
C LEU A 187 16.14 -13.69 -30.05
N LEU A 188 15.45 -12.59 -29.73
CA LEU A 188 14.29 -12.14 -30.47
C LEU A 188 14.64 -11.73 -31.90
N TYR A 189 15.52 -10.76 -32.08
CA TYR A 189 15.79 -10.18 -33.40
C TYR A 189 16.59 -11.13 -34.28
N LYS A 190 17.68 -11.69 -33.76
CA LYS A 190 18.57 -12.54 -34.57
C LYS A 190 17.99 -13.92 -34.82
N HIS A 191 17.48 -14.57 -33.78
CA HIS A 191 17.10 -16.00 -33.86
C HIS A 191 15.61 -16.22 -34.15
N LEU A 192 14.71 -15.43 -33.56
CA LEU A 192 13.26 -15.61 -33.72
C LEU A 192 12.67 -14.83 -34.91
N LEU A 193 13.19 -13.63 -35.21
CA LEU A 193 12.74 -12.79 -36.32
C LEU A 193 13.72 -12.79 -37.52
N PHE A 194 14.72 -13.67 -37.49
CA PHE A 194 15.68 -13.90 -38.56
C PHE A 194 16.42 -12.63 -39.07
N CYS A 195 16.75 -11.70 -38.18
CA CYS A 195 17.61 -10.55 -38.49
C CYS A 195 19.09 -10.93 -38.28
N GLU A 196 19.69 -11.67 -39.23
CA GLU A 196 21.06 -12.22 -39.08
C GLU A 196 22.15 -11.16 -38.79
N GLU A 197 21.94 -9.92 -39.25
CA GLU A 197 22.89 -8.80 -39.09
C GLU A 197 22.71 -7.97 -37.80
N TYR A 198 21.85 -8.40 -36.86
CA TYR A 198 21.61 -7.63 -35.63
C TYR A 198 22.91 -7.37 -34.82
N LYS A 199 23.25 -6.09 -34.65
CA LYS A 199 24.39 -5.57 -33.89
C LYS A 199 23.98 -4.40 -32.99
N ASP A 200 22.93 -4.59 -32.19
CA ASP A 200 22.39 -3.57 -31.27
C ASP A 200 21.92 -2.27 -31.97
N GLN A 201 21.45 -2.40 -33.21
CA GLN A 201 20.91 -1.30 -34.02
C GLN A 201 19.41 -1.08 -33.73
N PRO A 202 18.89 0.16 -33.88
CA PRO A 202 17.49 0.46 -33.58
C PRO A 202 16.52 -0.33 -34.48
N THR A 203 15.32 -0.62 -33.96
CA THR A 203 14.33 -1.47 -34.65
C THR A 203 13.92 -0.94 -36.03
N THR A 204 14.00 0.38 -36.24
CA THR A 204 13.76 1.05 -37.52
C THR A 204 14.70 0.59 -38.63
N GLU A 205 15.91 0.15 -38.29
CA GLU A 205 16.91 -0.33 -39.25
C GLU A 205 16.76 -1.84 -39.54
N LEU A 206 15.90 -2.55 -38.81
CA LEU A 206 15.68 -4.00 -38.97
C LEU A 206 14.57 -4.36 -39.97
N GLY A 207 13.91 -3.36 -40.58
CA GLY A 207 12.79 -3.57 -41.49
C GLY A 207 11.59 -4.23 -40.81
N LEU A 208 11.46 -4.09 -39.49
CA LEU A 208 10.33 -4.58 -38.72
C LEU A 208 9.12 -3.65 -38.90
N PRO A 209 7.89 -4.18 -38.90
CA PRO A 209 6.69 -3.36 -38.80
C PRO A 209 6.76 -2.44 -37.56
N GLU A 210 6.50 -1.15 -37.77
CA GLU A 210 6.52 -0.17 -36.69
C GLU A 210 5.29 -0.36 -35.78
N ILE A 211 5.48 -0.29 -34.46
CA ILE A 211 4.36 -0.41 -33.51
C ILE A 211 3.65 0.95 -33.44
N PRO A 212 2.37 1.07 -33.84
CA PRO A 212 1.65 2.34 -33.85
C PRO A 212 1.13 2.68 -32.45
N TRP A 213 2.02 3.11 -31.55
CA TRP A 213 1.72 3.32 -30.12
C TRP A 213 0.54 4.26 -29.87
N ASP A 214 0.39 5.33 -30.66
CA ASP A 214 -0.68 6.32 -30.46
C ASP A 214 -2.05 5.86 -30.98
N GLU A 215 -2.07 4.91 -31.92
CA GLU A 215 -3.29 4.36 -32.52
C GLU A 215 -3.70 3.02 -31.91
N LEU A 216 -2.78 2.34 -31.23
CA LEU A 216 -3.06 1.09 -30.55
C LEU A 216 -4.06 1.36 -29.41
N ILE A 217 -5.22 0.70 -29.49
CA ILE A 217 -6.27 0.77 -28.47
C ILE A 217 -6.54 -0.66 -28.01
N ASP A 218 -6.78 -0.86 -26.72
CA ASP A 218 -7.16 -2.15 -26.17
C ASP A 218 -8.45 -2.03 -25.37
N ASN A 219 -9.48 -2.78 -25.80
CA ASN A 219 -10.73 -2.88 -25.07
C ASN A 219 -10.66 -4.02 -24.06
N ALA A 220 -10.30 -3.70 -22.81
CA ALA A 220 -10.28 -4.67 -21.72
C ALA A 220 -11.66 -5.28 -21.41
N ALA A 221 -12.76 -4.64 -21.85
CA ALA A 221 -14.12 -5.14 -21.64
C ALA A 221 -14.55 -6.24 -22.62
N ASP A 222 -13.81 -6.42 -23.71
CA ASP A 222 -14.14 -7.41 -24.72
C ASP A 222 -13.75 -8.82 -24.22
N ALA A 223 -14.79 -9.63 -24.02
CA ALA A 223 -14.72 -11.00 -23.52
C ALA A 223 -14.84 -12.05 -24.64
N SER A 224 -14.83 -11.64 -25.92
CA SER A 224 -14.90 -12.57 -27.04
C SER A 224 -13.72 -13.54 -27.03
N ILE A 225 -13.98 -14.81 -27.37
CA ILE A 225 -12.98 -15.87 -27.37
C ILE A 225 -11.89 -15.52 -28.39
N GLY A 226 -10.62 -15.64 -28.00
CA GLY A 226 -9.48 -15.34 -28.84
C GLY A 226 -9.08 -13.86 -28.90
N HIS A 227 -9.84 -12.95 -28.29
CA HIS A 227 -9.51 -11.52 -28.31
C HIS A 227 -8.20 -11.18 -27.59
N SER A 228 -7.40 -10.34 -28.23
CA SER A 228 -6.15 -9.76 -27.75
C SER A 228 -5.95 -8.38 -28.37
N PHE A 229 -5.19 -7.50 -27.72
CA PHE A 229 -4.83 -6.20 -28.33
C PHE A 229 -3.98 -6.37 -29.60
N VAL A 230 -3.31 -7.53 -29.75
CA VAL A 230 -2.51 -7.87 -30.93
C VAL A 230 -3.39 -8.03 -32.18
N ASN A 231 -4.66 -8.43 -32.04
CA ASN A 231 -5.60 -8.48 -33.16
C ASN A 231 -5.76 -7.10 -33.83
N ASN A 232 -5.70 -6.02 -33.05
CA ASN A 232 -5.78 -4.66 -33.57
C ASN A 232 -4.52 -4.26 -34.35
N LEU A 233 -3.34 -4.81 -34.00
CA LEU A 233 -2.11 -4.59 -34.78
C LEU A 233 -2.22 -5.19 -36.18
N PHE A 234 -2.80 -6.39 -36.31
CA PHE A 234 -3.05 -6.99 -37.63
C PHE A 234 -4.11 -6.23 -38.44
N GLN A 235 -5.05 -5.54 -37.79
CA GLN A 235 -6.03 -4.70 -38.48
C GLN A 235 -5.41 -3.39 -38.97
N LEU A 236 -4.55 -2.76 -38.15
CA LEU A 236 -3.85 -1.51 -38.49
C LEU A 236 -2.77 -1.74 -39.56
N LEU A 237 -2.08 -2.87 -39.51
CA LEU A 237 -1.00 -3.23 -40.44
C LEU A 237 -1.24 -4.64 -41.01
N PRO A 238 -2.15 -4.81 -41.99
CA PRO A 238 -2.50 -6.11 -42.56
C PRO A 238 -1.30 -6.86 -43.16
N GLU A 239 -0.32 -6.14 -43.69
CA GLU A 239 0.94 -6.69 -44.22
C GLU A 239 1.84 -7.37 -43.17
N SER A 240 1.55 -7.17 -41.88
CA SER A 240 2.26 -7.84 -40.78
C SER A 240 1.78 -9.28 -40.55
N ASN A 241 0.63 -9.68 -41.10
CA ASN A 241 0.11 -11.03 -40.92
C ASN A 241 1.03 -12.05 -41.61
N GLY A 242 1.48 -13.06 -40.87
CA GLY A 242 2.44 -14.06 -41.39
C GLY A 242 3.83 -13.49 -41.70
N TRP A 243 4.20 -12.32 -41.18
CA TRP A 243 5.46 -11.64 -41.52
C TRP A 243 6.71 -12.52 -41.32
N THR A 244 6.80 -13.24 -40.19
CA THR A 244 7.95 -14.10 -39.89
C THR A 244 8.06 -15.27 -40.86
N PHE A 245 6.92 -15.86 -41.24
CA PHE A 245 6.86 -16.89 -42.27
C PHE A 245 7.30 -16.34 -43.63
N CYS A 246 6.77 -15.17 -44.04
CA CYS A 246 7.14 -14.52 -45.30
C CYS A 246 8.65 -14.23 -45.35
N LYS A 247 9.23 -13.73 -44.25
CA LYS A 247 10.67 -13.46 -44.16
C LYS A 247 11.51 -14.74 -44.28
N MET A 248 11.09 -15.82 -43.63
CA MET A 248 11.72 -17.14 -43.77
C MET A 248 11.60 -17.66 -45.21
N TRP A 249 10.45 -17.45 -45.87
CA TRP A 249 10.17 -17.97 -47.21
C TRP A 249 10.89 -17.20 -48.34
N ILE A 250 10.96 -15.86 -48.25
CA ILE A 250 11.64 -15.00 -49.22
C ILE A 250 13.15 -15.24 -49.20
N ASN A 251 13.74 -15.44 -48.02
CA ASN A 251 15.16 -15.70 -47.90
C ASN A 251 15.50 -17.12 -48.37
N THR A 252 16.22 -17.22 -49.49
CA THR A 252 16.55 -18.52 -50.12
C THR A 252 17.37 -19.45 -49.22
N ALA A 253 18.22 -18.90 -48.35
CA ALA A 253 19.02 -19.69 -47.41
C ALA A 253 18.15 -20.24 -46.26
N LEU A 254 17.26 -19.41 -45.70
CA LEU A 254 16.34 -19.82 -44.65
C LEU A 254 15.30 -20.82 -45.15
N ARG A 255 14.71 -20.58 -46.34
CA ARG A 255 13.74 -21.52 -46.95
C ARG A 255 14.35 -22.90 -47.14
N LYS A 256 15.54 -23.01 -47.73
CA LYS A 256 16.26 -24.30 -47.86
C LYS A 256 16.61 -24.94 -46.53
N ALA A 257 16.81 -24.13 -45.49
CA ALA A 257 17.13 -24.64 -44.17
C ALA A 257 15.88 -25.16 -43.43
N TRP A 258 14.69 -24.60 -43.67
CA TRP A 258 13.46 -24.88 -42.93
C TRP A 258 12.49 -25.82 -43.64
N VAL A 259 12.52 -25.90 -44.97
CA VAL A 259 11.48 -26.52 -45.80
C VAL A 259 12.04 -27.64 -46.68
N GLU A 260 11.31 -28.75 -46.74
CA GLU A 260 11.43 -29.78 -47.79
C GLU A 260 10.29 -29.60 -48.81
N GLY A 261 10.62 -29.28 -50.06
CA GLY A 261 9.66 -29.02 -51.16
C GLY A 261 9.83 -27.64 -51.83
N ASP A 262 9.40 -27.50 -53.10
CA ASP A 262 9.61 -26.29 -53.92
C ASP A 262 8.35 -25.40 -54.09
N SER A 263 7.18 -25.81 -53.57
CA SER A 263 5.89 -25.12 -53.77
C SER A 263 5.24 -24.68 -52.44
N GLU A 264 4.58 -23.51 -52.42
CA GLU A 264 3.81 -23.00 -51.25
C GLU A 264 2.61 -23.89 -50.88
N ALA A 265 2.09 -24.69 -51.81
CA ALA A 265 0.88 -25.51 -51.59
C ALA A 265 1.18 -26.90 -51.00
N GLU A 266 2.41 -27.40 -51.13
CA GLU A 266 2.85 -28.73 -50.66
C GLU A 266 4.28 -28.64 -50.14
N PHE A 267 4.44 -28.14 -48.90
CA PHE A 267 5.73 -28.07 -48.24
C PHE A 267 5.71 -28.72 -46.86
N LYS A 268 6.84 -29.28 -46.44
CA LYS A 268 7.01 -29.86 -45.10
C LYS A 268 8.08 -29.12 -44.31
N LEU A 269 7.74 -28.69 -43.09
CA LEU A 269 8.70 -28.07 -42.18
C LEU A 269 9.62 -29.12 -41.54
N LEU A 270 10.91 -28.80 -41.45
CA LEU A 270 11.92 -29.67 -40.86
C LEU A 270 11.85 -29.67 -39.32
N GLU A 271 11.49 -30.80 -38.74
CA GLU A 271 11.33 -30.98 -37.29
C GLU A 271 12.59 -30.56 -36.51
N LYS A 272 13.79 -30.89 -37.00
CA LYS A 272 15.05 -30.52 -36.34
C LYS A 272 15.22 -29.01 -36.20
N LYS A 273 14.82 -28.24 -37.21
CA LYS A 273 14.92 -26.77 -37.18
C LYS A 273 13.83 -26.14 -36.32
N ALA A 274 12.61 -26.67 -36.39
CA ALA A 274 11.54 -26.30 -35.47
C ALA A 274 11.96 -26.50 -34.00
N TRP A 275 12.64 -27.61 -33.69
CA TRP A 275 13.16 -27.90 -32.35
C TRP A 275 14.24 -26.90 -31.90
N HIS A 276 15.18 -26.53 -32.79
CA HIS A 276 16.18 -25.50 -32.50
C HIS A 276 15.56 -24.11 -32.28
N TYR A 277 14.58 -23.73 -33.10
CA TYR A 277 13.85 -22.47 -32.93
C TYR A 277 13.09 -22.43 -31.59
N GLY A 278 12.42 -23.53 -31.23
CA GLY A 278 11.74 -23.66 -29.94
C GLY A 278 12.69 -23.49 -28.74
N ASN A 279 13.96 -23.94 -28.83
CA ASN A 279 14.93 -23.72 -27.75
C ASN A 279 15.29 -22.24 -27.58
N HIS A 280 15.49 -21.54 -28.71
CA HIS A 280 15.74 -20.09 -28.66
C HIS A 280 14.52 -19.34 -28.11
N LEU A 281 13.31 -19.80 -28.41
CA LEU A 281 12.07 -19.25 -27.87
C LEU A 281 11.98 -19.47 -26.35
N GLU A 282 12.30 -20.68 -25.87
CA GLU A 282 12.34 -20.98 -24.43
C GLU A 282 13.37 -20.10 -23.70
N GLU A 283 14.60 -19.99 -24.23
CA GLU A 283 15.62 -19.11 -23.66
C GLU A 283 15.17 -17.63 -23.65
N PHE A 284 14.47 -17.19 -24.69
CA PHE A 284 13.91 -15.84 -24.76
C PHE A 284 12.86 -15.64 -23.67
N LEU A 285 11.94 -16.59 -23.49
CA LEU A 285 10.92 -16.56 -22.45
C LEU A 285 11.52 -16.61 -21.03
N GLU A 286 12.66 -17.28 -20.83
CA GLU A 286 13.39 -17.28 -19.55
C GLU A 286 13.96 -15.88 -19.25
N CYS A 287 14.55 -15.22 -20.25
CA CYS A 287 15.04 -13.85 -20.12
C CYS A 287 13.88 -12.89 -19.86
N LEU A 288 12.79 -13.02 -20.62
CA LEU A 288 11.60 -12.18 -20.47
C LEU A 288 10.97 -12.34 -19.08
N LEU A 289 10.91 -13.57 -18.54
CA LEU A 289 10.43 -13.83 -17.18
C LEU A 289 11.29 -13.12 -16.13
N PHE A 290 12.61 -13.21 -16.26
CA PHE A 290 13.55 -12.56 -15.35
C PHE A 290 13.37 -11.04 -15.39
N ILE A 291 13.35 -10.46 -16.60
CA ILE A 291 13.21 -9.02 -16.82
C ILE A 291 11.87 -8.51 -16.25
N ILE A 292 10.75 -9.13 -16.62
CA ILE A 292 9.40 -8.74 -16.16
C ILE A 292 9.29 -8.84 -14.63
N HIS A 293 9.88 -9.87 -14.02
CA HIS A 293 9.87 -10.03 -12.57
C HIS A 293 10.64 -8.92 -11.83
N LEU A 294 11.74 -8.43 -12.42
CA LEU A 294 12.56 -7.39 -11.84
C LEU A 294 12.03 -5.98 -12.13
N CYS A 295 11.43 -5.72 -13.30
CA CYS A 295 11.01 -4.37 -13.69
C CYS A 295 9.53 -4.04 -13.43
N GLY A 296 8.65 -5.03 -13.27
CA GLY A 296 7.20 -4.84 -13.06
C GLY A 296 6.80 -4.31 -11.67
N GLY A 297 7.68 -3.59 -10.97
CA GLY A 297 7.50 -3.08 -9.60
C GLY A 297 7.95 -4.08 -8.52
N GLN A 298 7.22 -4.13 -7.39
CA GLN A 298 7.54 -5.05 -6.28
C GLN A 298 7.46 -6.51 -6.71
N ALA A 299 8.40 -7.35 -6.26
CA ALA A 299 8.50 -8.75 -6.70
C ALA A 299 7.17 -9.53 -6.62
N ALA A 300 6.78 -10.12 -7.74
CA ALA A 300 5.58 -10.95 -7.87
C ALA A 300 5.73 -12.31 -7.15
N ARG A 301 4.63 -13.04 -6.96
CA ARG A 301 4.71 -14.49 -6.68
C ARG A 301 4.86 -15.27 -7.99
N SER A 302 5.32 -16.51 -7.90
CA SER A 302 5.44 -17.38 -9.09
C SER A 302 4.12 -17.50 -9.83
N LEU A 303 3.05 -17.86 -9.12
CA LEU A 303 1.71 -18.01 -9.71
C LEU A 303 1.12 -16.69 -10.23
N GLU A 304 1.57 -15.53 -9.75
CA GLU A 304 1.11 -14.23 -10.28
C GLU A 304 1.67 -13.96 -11.69
N LEU A 305 2.83 -14.53 -12.06
CA LEU A 305 3.44 -14.36 -13.38
C LEU A 305 3.13 -15.52 -14.33
N LEU A 306 3.24 -16.77 -13.85
CA LEU A 306 3.05 -17.96 -14.70
C LEU A 306 1.60 -18.15 -15.19
N THR A 307 0.65 -17.38 -14.66
CA THR A 307 -0.77 -17.40 -15.08
C THR A 307 -1.13 -16.25 -16.02
N LEU A 308 -0.16 -15.45 -16.48
CA LEU A 308 -0.42 -14.33 -17.37
C LEU A 308 -0.84 -14.81 -18.76
N ARG A 309 -2.00 -14.34 -19.20
CA ARG A 309 -2.62 -14.69 -20.49
C ARG A 309 -2.65 -13.52 -21.46
N HIS A 310 -2.33 -13.79 -22.72
CA HIS A 310 -2.36 -12.76 -23.77
C HIS A 310 -3.68 -12.75 -24.56
N ARG A 311 -4.47 -13.82 -24.55
CA ARG A 311 -5.77 -13.92 -25.25
C ARG A 311 -6.85 -14.52 -24.37
N ASN A 312 -8.11 -14.15 -24.66
CA ASN A 312 -9.28 -14.71 -23.99
C ASN A 312 -9.49 -16.18 -24.39
N THR A 313 -9.92 -17.02 -23.44
CA THR A 313 -10.18 -18.45 -23.67
C THR A 313 -11.50 -18.88 -23.05
N THR A 314 -12.11 -19.95 -23.57
CA THR A 314 -13.38 -20.50 -23.06
C THR A 314 -13.29 -20.91 -21.59
N ASN A 315 -12.23 -21.67 -21.23
CA ASN A 315 -12.08 -22.23 -19.88
C ASN A 315 -11.27 -21.32 -18.95
N GLY A 316 -10.43 -20.43 -19.50
CA GLY A 316 -9.62 -19.52 -18.70
C GLY A 316 -10.30 -18.19 -18.41
N GLY A 317 -11.22 -17.72 -19.24
CA GLY A 317 -11.79 -16.38 -19.15
C GLY A 317 -10.90 -15.32 -19.80
N ILE A 318 -10.99 -14.08 -19.29
CA ILE A 318 -10.41 -12.88 -19.93
C ILE A 318 -8.88 -12.82 -19.75
N ARG A 319 -8.19 -12.26 -20.74
CA ARG A 319 -6.73 -12.05 -20.75
C ARG A 319 -6.26 -11.10 -19.64
N ASN A 320 -4.97 -11.21 -19.31
CA ASN A 320 -4.33 -10.52 -18.19
C ASN A 320 -3.14 -9.64 -18.64
N ILE A 321 -2.83 -9.66 -19.93
CA ILE A 321 -1.86 -8.78 -20.58
C ILE A 321 -2.67 -7.82 -21.45
N LEU A 322 -2.57 -6.53 -21.12
CA LEU A 322 -3.38 -5.47 -21.69
C LEU A 322 -2.49 -4.29 -22.09
N TYR A 323 -2.99 -3.45 -22.99
CA TYR A 323 -2.33 -2.21 -23.37
C TYR A 323 -3.01 -1.01 -22.68
N ASP A 324 -2.23 -0.14 -22.03
CA ASP A 324 -2.73 1.07 -21.36
C ASP A 324 -1.82 2.28 -21.62
N ARG A 325 -2.26 3.16 -22.53
CA ARG A 325 -1.67 4.48 -22.83
C ARG A 325 -0.13 4.44 -22.93
N GLY A 326 0.39 3.69 -23.90
CA GLY A 326 1.82 3.61 -24.21
C GLY A 326 2.62 2.55 -23.44
N LEU A 327 2.01 1.83 -22.49
CA LEU A 327 2.66 0.80 -21.70
C LEU A 327 1.85 -0.51 -21.74
N ILE A 328 2.54 -1.64 -21.63
CA ILE A 328 1.88 -2.92 -21.37
C ILE A 328 1.59 -3.04 -19.86
N MET A 329 0.34 -3.37 -19.55
CA MET A 329 -0.20 -3.56 -18.22
C MET A 329 -0.47 -5.06 -17.99
N LEU A 330 0.15 -5.61 -16.96
CA LEU A 330 -0.07 -6.98 -16.49
C LEU A 330 -1.00 -6.95 -15.27
N VAL A 331 -2.04 -7.77 -15.29
CA VAL A 331 -3.08 -7.81 -14.25
C VAL A 331 -3.08 -9.17 -13.59
N ALA A 332 -2.48 -9.26 -12.40
CA ALA A 332 -2.43 -10.49 -11.62
C ALA A 332 -3.51 -10.47 -10.52
N GLY A 333 -4.33 -11.53 -10.45
CA GLY A 333 -5.45 -11.64 -9.48
C GLY A 333 -5.22 -12.63 -8.33
N TYR A 334 -4.06 -13.30 -8.26
CA TYR A 334 -3.84 -14.38 -7.31
C TYR A 334 -3.27 -13.91 -5.96
N HIS A 335 -3.97 -14.16 -4.85
CA HIS A 335 -3.43 -14.01 -3.49
C HIS A 335 -3.79 -15.18 -2.55
N LYS A 336 -2.83 -15.57 -1.69
CA LYS A 336 -2.98 -16.66 -0.69
C LYS A 336 -4.13 -16.49 0.32
N GLY A 337 -4.74 -15.31 0.39
CA GLY A 337 -5.84 -15.00 1.30
C GLY A 337 -7.23 -15.14 0.67
N PHE A 338 -7.34 -15.44 -0.63
CA PHE A 338 -8.63 -15.48 -1.33
C PHE A 338 -9.59 -16.47 -0.65
N SER A 339 -9.13 -17.68 -0.34
CA SER A 339 -9.92 -18.71 0.33
C SER A 339 -10.40 -18.35 1.75
N LYS A 340 -9.86 -17.27 2.35
CA LYS A 340 -10.28 -16.76 3.67
C LYS A 340 -11.11 -15.48 3.59
N THR A 341 -10.97 -14.72 2.51
CA THR A 341 -11.50 -13.34 2.40
C THR A 341 -12.55 -13.19 1.30
N GLU A 342 -12.61 -14.15 0.37
CA GLU A 342 -13.47 -14.16 -0.84
C GLU A 342 -13.35 -12.91 -1.73
N ARG A 343 -12.41 -12.01 -1.43
CA ARG A 343 -12.15 -10.77 -2.18
C ARG A 343 -10.95 -10.94 -3.09
N LEU A 344 -11.14 -10.87 -4.40
CA LEU A 344 -10.06 -10.88 -5.40
C LEU A 344 -9.19 -9.61 -5.23
N LYS A 345 -7.90 -9.76 -4.93
CA LYS A 345 -6.96 -8.63 -4.91
C LYS A 345 -6.29 -8.50 -6.26
N VAL A 346 -6.57 -7.42 -7.00
CA VAL A 346 -5.98 -7.19 -8.31
C VAL A 346 -4.72 -6.33 -8.19
N ILE A 347 -3.62 -6.82 -8.74
CA ILE A 347 -2.32 -6.14 -8.75
C ILE A 347 -1.96 -5.80 -10.19
N HIS A 348 -1.91 -4.50 -10.47
CA HIS A 348 -1.51 -3.96 -11.76
C HIS A 348 0.01 -3.77 -11.79
N ARG A 349 0.65 -4.16 -12.88
CA ARG A 349 2.10 -3.98 -13.11
C ARG A 349 2.31 -3.43 -14.50
N PHE A 350 3.07 -2.34 -14.61
CA PHE A 350 3.36 -1.74 -15.90
C PHE A 350 4.78 -2.07 -16.30
N LEU A 351 5.00 -2.41 -17.56
CA LEU A 351 6.32 -2.71 -18.11
C LEU A 351 6.94 -1.45 -18.75
N PRO A 352 8.27 -1.28 -18.72
CA PRO A 352 8.93 -0.19 -19.44
C PRO A 352 8.86 -0.43 -20.96
N ARG A 353 9.11 0.61 -21.77
CA ARG A 353 8.88 0.54 -23.22
C ARG A 353 9.79 -0.49 -23.89
N GLU A 354 11.03 -0.55 -23.48
CA GLU A 354 12.05 -1.47 -23.97
C GLU A 354 11.58 -2.92 -23.84
N VAL A 355 10.99 -3.28 -22.70
CA VAL A 355 10.46 -4.62 -22.44
C VAL A 355 9.11 -4.83 -23.13
N SER A 356 8.29 -3.78 -23.21
CA SER A 356 7.00 -3.82 -23.90
C SER A 356 7.18 -4.11 -25.40
N VAL A 357 8.20 -3.52 -26.04
CA VAL A 357 8.54 -3.78 -27.46
C VAL A 357 8.87 -5.27 -27.68
N LEU A 358 9.71 -5.86 -26.82
CA LEU A 358 10.06 -7.27 -26.91
C LEU A 358 8.83 -8.18 -26.79
N LEU A 359 7.96 -7.89 -25.81
CA LEU A 359 6.74 -8.65 -25.58
C LEU A 359 5.74 -8.49 -26.73
N ILE A 360 5.56 -7.28 -27.26
CA ILE A 360 4.66 -7.02 -28.40
C ILE A 360 5.16 -7.77 -29.64
N TYR A 361 6.43 -7.65 -30.01
CA TYR A 361 6.96 -8.36 -31.17
C TYR A 361 6.92 -9.88 -31.00
N TYR A 362 7.12 -10.38 -29.79
CA TYR A 362 6.89 -11.79 -29.50
C TYR A 362 5.44 -12.20 -29.78
N LEU A 363 4.46 -11.51 -29.19
CA LEU A 363 3.05 -11.86 -29.35
C LEU A 363 2.53 -11.61 -30.78
N TRP A 364 3.07 -10.61 -31.48
CA TRP A 364 2.62 -10.16 -32.80
C TRP A 364 3.26 -10.92 -33.95
N LEU A 365 4.57 -11.18 -33.91
CA LEU A 365 5.31 -11.71 -35.06
C LEU A 365 5.86 -13.12 -34.80
N VAL A 366 6.31 -13.41 -33.59
CA VAL A 366 6.95 -14.70 -33.26
C VAL A 366 5.92 -15.77 -32.92
N LEU A 367 4.97 -15.45 -32.05
CA LEU A 367 4.01 -16.41 -31.51
C LEU A 367 3.11 -17.01 -32.59
N PRO A 368 2.50 -16.23 -33.53
CA PRO A 368 1.68 -16.82 -34.59
C PRO A 368 2.46 -17.81 -35.46
N PHE A 369 3.71 -17.45 -35.84
CA PHE A 369 4.59 -18.36 -36.58
C PHE A 369 4.93 -19.62 -35.77
N TRP A 370 5.15 -19.49 -34.46
CA TRP A 370 5.42 -20.64 -33.61
C TRP A 370 4.20 -21.56 -33.45
N GLU A 371 3.00 -20.98 -33.30
CA GLU A 371 1.73 -21.70 -33.29
C GLU A 371 1.52 -22.48 -34.60
N ASP A 372 1.80 -21.86 -35.74
CA ASP A 372 1.76 -22.51 -37.05
C ASP A 372 2.78 -23.65 -37.15
N VAL A 373 4.02 -23.45 -36.68
CA VAL A 373 5.04 -24.51 -36.65
C VAL A 373 4.59 -25.67 -35.77
N GLN A 374 3.98 -25.40 -34.60
CA GLN A 374 3.48 -26.43 -33.71
C GLN A 374 2.34 -27.25 -34.33
N ALA A 375 1.42 -26.58 -35.02
CA ALA A 375 0.34 -27.24 -35.75
C ALA A 375 0.89 -28.11 -36.90
N ASN A 376 1.80 -27.59 -37.72
CA ASN A 376 2.30 -28.28 -38.92
C ASN A 376 3.33 -29.39 -38.64
N VAL A 377 4.14 -29.27 -37.57
CA VAL A 377 5.20 -30.24 -37.25
C VAL A 377 4.73 -31.30 -36.25
N TRP A 378 3.93 -30.92 -35.26
CA TRP A 378 3.53 -31.80 -34.15
C TRP A 378 2.01 -32.04 -34.06
N ASP A 379 1.22 -31.64 -35.06
CA ASP A 379 -0.23 -31.86 -35.14
C ASP A 379 -0.97 -31.38 -33.88
N ARG A 380 -0.56 -30.21 -33.38
CA ARG A 380 -1.14 -29.59 -32.18
C ARG A 380 -2.41 -28.83 -32.57
N THR A 381 -3.55 -29.32 -32.10
CA THR A 381 -4.86 -28.65 -32.24
C THR A 381 -5.15 -27.65 -31.13
N GLU A 382 -4.48 -27.77 -29.98
CA GLU A 382 -4.68 -26.92 -28.81
C GLU A 382 -3.43 -26.10 -28.48
N LEU A 383 -3.58 -24.78 -28.48
CA LEU A 383 -2.51 -23.82 -28.27
C LEU A 383 -2.74 -23.06 -26.96
N SER A 384 -1.72 -23.00 -26.11
CA SER A 384 -1.82 -22.33 -24.81
C SER A 384 -2.02 -20.82 -24.99
N ALA A 385 -2.90 -20.21 -24.18
CA ALA A 385 -3.06 -18.75 -24.12
C ALA A 385 -2.17 -18.10 -23.04
N ASN A 386 -1.47 -18.91 -22.25
CA ASN A 386 -0.56 -18.48 -21.20
C ASN A 386 0.79 -18.12 -21.82
N LEU A 387 1.39 -17.01 -21.38
CA LEU A 387 2.73 -16.59 -21.81
C LEU A 387 3.80 -17.62 -21.40
N TRP A 388 3.65 -18.24 -20.23
CA TRP A 388 4.45 -19.36 -19.75
C TRP A 388 3.52 -20.50 -19.37
N ALA A 389 3.37 -21.51 -20.23
CA ALA A 389 2.43 -22.61 -20.02
C ALA A 389 2.73 -23.38 -18.71
N PRO A 390 1.91 -23.25 -17.65
CA PRO A 390 2.11 -23.96 -16.40
C PRO A 390 1.74 -25.45 -16.57
N GLU A 391 2.17 -26.25 -15.60
CA GLU A 391 2.10 -27.72 -15.57
C GLU A 391 0.67 -28.29 -15.70
N GLU A 392 -0.37 -27.49 -15.48
CA GLU A 392 -1.76 -27.95 -15.49
C GLU A 392 -2.68 -26.86 -16.06
N THR A 393 -3.23 -27.10 -17.25
CA THR A 393 -4.64 -26.83 -17.61
C THR A 393 -4.82 -27.11 -19.10
N LEU A 394 -5.55 -28.18 -19.44
CA LEU A 394 -6.65 -28.10 -20.42
C LEU A 394 -7.59 -29.34 -20.45
N ASP A 395 -7.23 -30.52 -19.92
CA ASP A 395 -8.11 -31.70 -20.06
C ASP A 395 -8.89 -32.18 -18.81
N ASP A 396 -8.48 -31.86 -17.57
CA ASP A 396 -9.12 -32.49 -16.37
C ASP A 396 -9.99 -31.56 -15.50
N LEU A 397 -10.44 -30.40 -16.01
CA LEU A 397 -11.32 -29.49 -15.24
C LEU A 397 -12.80 -29.55 -15.66
N ASN A 398 -13.18 -30.43 -16.58
CA ASN A 398 -14.57 -30.58 -17.02
C ASN A 398 -15.25 -31.91 -16.66
N ASP A 399 -14.62 -32.76 -15.85
CA ASP A 399 -15.33 -33.82 -15.12
C ASP A 399 -15.25 -33.57 -13.61
N ASP A 400 -16.28 -32.86 -13.16
CA ASP A 400 -16.91 -32.84 -11.83
C ASP A 400 -16.06 -32.90 -10.54
N ASP A 401 -16.27 -31.86 -9.73
CA ASP A 401 -16.14 -31.79 -8.27
C ASP A 401 -14.76 -31.88 -7.60
N GLY A 402 -14.11 -30.71 -7.53
CA GLY A 402 -13.66 -30.14 -6.26
C GLY A 402 -12.44 -30.77 -5.57
N LYS A 403 -11.27 -30.12 -5.64
CA LYS A 403 -10.28 -30.10 -4.55
C LYS A 403 -9.14 -29.09 -4.75
N ASN A 404 -8.96 -28.26 -3.72
CA ASN A 404 -7.80 -27.41 -3.45
C ASN A 404 -6.55 -28.25 -3.11
N GLY A 405 -5.35 -27.83 -3.52
CA GLY A 405 -4.11 -28.39 -2.99
C GLY A 405 -2.81 -27.73 -3.45
N TYR A 406 -2.24 -26.87 -2.62
CA TYR A 406 -0.95 -26.18 -2.81
C TYR A 406 0.24 -27.11 -2.56
N GLY A 407 1.14 -27.27 -3.55
CA GLY A 407 2.45 -27.88 -3.41
C GLY A 407 3.51 -26.91 -2.86
N THR A 408 4.14 -27.29 -1.74
CA THR A 408 5.26 -26.60 -1.10
C THR A 408 6.59 -27.03 -1.71
N GLY A 409 7.41 -26.08 -2.14
CA GLY A 409 8.82 -26.30 -2.44
C GLY A 409 9.67 -26.27 -1.17
N THR A 410 10.44 -27.33 -0.95
CA THR A 410 11.61 -27.38 -0.07
C THR A 410 12.87 -27.24 -0.92
N ASP A 411 13.80 -26.40 -0.49
CA ASP A 411 15.18 -26.31 -1.01
C ASP A 411 16.11 -26.85 0.08
N GLY A 412 16.98 -27.81 -0.29
CA GLY A 412 18.33 -27.96 0.28
C GLY A 412 18.62 -29.19 1.12
N SER A 413 19.27 -30.19 0.50
CA SER A 413 20.46 -30.82 1.08
C SER A 413 21.38 -31.28 -0.05
N ASP A 414 22.65 -30.88 0.06
CA ASP A 414 23.74 -31.22 -0.84
C ASP A 414 24.02 -32.73 -0.86
N GLY A 415 24.44 -33.21 -2.02
CA GLY A 415 24.94 -34.55 -2.26
C GLY A 415 25.53 -34.62 -3.67
N GLU A 416 26.84 -34.38 -3.77
CA GLU A 416 27.64 -34.80 -4.92
C GLU A 416 27.53 -36.32 -5.02
N GLU A 417 27.02 -36.87 -6.14
CA GLU A 417 27.35 -38.24 -6.54
C GLU A 417 27.23 -38.47 -8.05
N ASP A 418 28.42 -38.67 -8.61
CA ASP A 418 28.86 -39.50 -9.73
C ASP A 418 28.00 -39.75 -10.99
N ILE A 419 28.52 -39.23 -12.10
CA ILE A 419 28.19 -39.60 -13.46
C ILE A 419 28.94 -40.90 -13.79
N ARG A 420 28.28 -42.07 -13.77
CA ARG A 420 28.51 -43.23 -14.67
C ARG A 420 27.73 -44.48 -14.22
N ASN A 421 27.12 -45.16 -15.18
CA ASN A 421 26.54 -46.51 -15.16
C ASN A 421 25.16 -46.74 -14.54
N ARG A 422 24.11 -46.90 -15.39
CA ARG A 422 23.33 -48.16 -15.59
C ARG A 422 22.16 -48.00 -16.61
N PRO A 423 21.54 -49.10 -17.11
CA PRO A 423 21.44 -49.40 -18.54
C PRO A 423 20.10 -49.08 -19.21
N GLN A 424 20.12 -49.11 -20.54
CA GLN A 424 18.96 -49.06 -21.45
C GLN A 424 17.86 -50.06 -21.04
N ARG A 425 16.64 -49.55 -20.82
CA ARG A 425 15.39 -50.30 -20.93
C ARG A 425 14.46 -49.55 -21.87
N GLU A 426 14.02 -50.26 -22.91
CA GLU A 426 13.22 -49.75 -24.00
C GLU A 426 11.76 -49.47 -23.61
N THR A 427 11.24 -48.41 -24.25
CA THR A 427 9.84 -48.11 -24.59
C THR A 427 8.82 -47.99 -23.45
N LYS A 428 8.87 -46.87 -22.73
CA LYS A 428 7.65 -46.13 -22.36
C LYS A 428 7.47 -44.98 -23.36
N ALA A 429 6.26 -44.81 -23.90
CA ALA A 429 5.93 -43.75 -24.85
C ALA A 429 6.44 -42.39 -24.34
N LYS A 430 7.23 -41.68 -25.15
CA LYS A 430 7.71 -40.34 -24.81
C LYS A 430 6.48 -39.46 -24.51
N PRO A 431 6.41 -38.76 -23.36
CA PRO A 431 5.36 -37.78 -23.16
C PRO A 431 5.43 -36.76 -24.30
N ARG A 432 4.29 -36.47 -24.93
CA ARG A 432 4.15 -35.50 -26.03
C ARG A 432 4.57 -34.11 -25.51
N CYS A 433 5.86 -33.78 -25.63
CA CYS A 433 6.43 -32.53 -25.13
C CYS A 433 5.80 -31.32 -25.87
N LEU A 434 5.60 -30.20 -25.16
CA LEU A 434 4.97 -28.95 -25.63
C LEU A 434 5.92 -28.09 -26.49
N GLY A 435 6.91 -28.70 -27.14
CA GLY A 435 8.13 -28.07 -27.62
C GLY A 435 9.36 -28.63 -26.89
N PRO A 436 10.55 -28.03 -27.06
CA PRO A 436 11.78 -28.57 -26.51
C PRO A 436 12.02 -28.28 -25.02
N GLY A 437 11.18 -27.46 -24.37
CA GLY A 437 11.35 -27.03 -22.98
C GLY A 437 10.54 -27.83 -21.93
N PRO A 438 11.04 -27.92 -20.67
CA PRO A 438 10.27 -28.49 -19.56
C PRO A 438 9.12 -27.57 -19.13
N HIS A 439 8.10 -28.09 -18.44
CA HIS A 439 6.97 -27.29 -17.96
C HIS A 439 7.40 -26.08 -17.11
N TRP A 440 6.64 -24.98 -17.20
CA TRP A 440 6.92 -23.76 -16.43
C TRP A 440 6.42 -23.90 -14.99
N THR A 441 7.35 -24.18 -14.07
CA THR A 441 7.05 -24.40 -12.64
C THR A 441 7.69 -23.34 -11.74
N SER A 442 7.22 -23.22 -10.50
CA SER A 442 7.84 -22.35 -9.49
C SER A 442 9.31 -22.71 -9.22
N ALA A 443 9.65 -24.01 -9.34
CA ALA A 443 11.02 -24.50 -9.22
C ALA A 443 11.88 -24.06 -10.41
N ARG A 444 11.37 -24.16 -11.64
CA ARG A 444 12.03 -23.66 -12.86
C ARG A 444 12.30 -22.15 -12.76
N MET A 445 11.29 -21.36 -12.36
CA MET A 445 11.44 -19.92 -12.13
C MET A 445 12.54 -19.61 -11.10
N THR A 446 12.58 -20.34 -9.98
CA THR A 446 13.60 -20.15 -8.95
C THR A 446 15.01 -20.44 -9.47
N ARG A 447 15.16 -21.48 -10.31
CA ARG A 447 16.44 -21.81 -10.97
C ARG A 447 16.89 -20.71 -11.93
N ILE A 448 15.98 -20.18 -12.74
CA ILE A 448 16.25 -19.06 -13.67
C ILE A 448 16.72 -17.83 -12.89
N LEU A 449 16.01 -17.44 -11.83
CA LEU A 449 16.40 -16.30 -11.00
C LEU A 449 17.79 -16.49 -10.39
N ARG A 450 18.08 -17.68 -9.83
CA ARG A 450 19.41 -18.00 -9.27
C ARG A 450 20.50 -17.87 -10.32
N GLN A 451 20.30 -18.45 -11.51
CA GLN A 451 21.31 -18.47 -12.57
C GLN A 451 21.58 -17.08 -13.14
N MET A 452 20.53 -16.31 -13.47
CA MET A 452 20.68 -14.99 -14.09
C MET A 452 21.18 -13.94 -13.11
N SER A 453 20.81 -14.04 -11.83
CA SER A 453 21.26 -13.08 -10.80
C SER A 453 22.76 -13.19 -10.47
N LEU A 454 23.41 -14.34 -10.73
CA LEU A 454 24.85 -14.52 -10.50
C LEU A 454 25.73 -13.51 -11.27
N GLN A 455 25.20 -12.91 -12.34
CA GLN A 455 25.91 -11.87 -13.10
C GLN A 455 26.05 -10.55 -12.33
N GLY A 456 25.15 -10.26 -11.38
CA GLY A 456 25.14 -9.02 -10.60
C GLY A 456 25.24 -9.21 -9.08
N CYS A 457 25.28 -10.45 -8.59
CA CYS A 457 25.52 -10.75 -7.17
C CYS A 457 26.36 -12.03 -6.99
N GLN A 458 27.21 -12.07 -5.97
CA GLN A 458 28.09 -13.21 -5.68
C GLN A 458 27.34 -14.52 -5.40
N LYS A 459 26.10 -14.42 -4.91
CA LYS A 459 25.23 -15.55 -4.61
C LYS A 459 23.85 -15.28 -5.22
N GLY A 460 23.44 -16.13 -6.17
CA GLY A 460 22.16 -15.98 -6.86
C GLY A 460 20.97 -16.02 -5.89
N PHE A 461 19.94 -15.24 -6.18
CA PHE A 461 18.77 -15.10 -5.31
C PHE A 461 17.57 -15.94 -5.78
N THR A 462 16.74 -16.36 -4.82
CA THR A 462 15.45 -17.02 -5.06
C THR A 462 14.30 -16.01 -5.13
N ILE A 463 13.10 -16.45 -5.53
CA ILE A 463 11.87 -15.64 -5.50
C ILE A 463 11.67 -15.01 -4.10
N SER A 464 11.83 -15.82 -3.05
CA SER A 464 11.67 -15.36 -1.66
C SER A 464 12.72 -14.30 -1.28
N SER A 465 13.98 -14.55 -1.64
CA SER A 465 15.09 -13.63 -1.34
C SER A 465 14.90 -12.28 -2.04
N TRP A 466 14.52 -12.30 -3.32
CA TRP A 466 14.26 -11.08 -4.09
C TRP A 466 13.07 -10.28 -3.53
N ARG A 467 12.03 -10.94 -3.01
CA ARG A 467 10.92 -10.25 -2.34
C ARG A 467 11.37 -9.46 -1.10
N HIS A 468 12.27 -10.00 -0.29
CA HIS A 468 12.83 -9.26 0.85
C HIS A 468 13.73 -8.11 0.39
N LEU A 469 14.61 -8.36 -0.57
CA LEU A 469 15.56 -7.37 -1.10
C LEU A 469 14.84 -6.22 -1.82
N SER A 470 13.87 -6.50 -2.69
CA SER A 470 13.09 -5.46 -3.41
C SER A 470 12.31 -4.55 -2.46
N ILE A 471 11.70 -5.10 -1.40
CA ILE A 471 11.02 -4.29 -0.37
C ILE A 471 12.03 -3.41 0.38
N ALA A 472 13.19 -3.96 0.74
CA ALA A 472 14.23 -3.20 1.42
C ALA A 472 14.77 -2.06 0.54
N ILE A 473 15.12 -2.35 -0.72
CA ILE A 473 15.53 -1.35 -1.72
C ILE A 473 14.44 -0.29 -1.84
N THR A 474 13.17 -0.70 -1.86
CA THR A 474 12.07 0.24 -2.00
C THR A 474 11.97 1.21 -0.84
N ARG A 475 12.07 0.69 0.39
CA ARG A 475 12.07 1.51 1.62
C ARG A 475 13.26 2.48 1.68
N ARG A 476 14.39 2.11 1.07
CA ARG A 476 15.62 2.93 1.04
C ARG A 476 15.55 4.07 0.02
N TYR A 477 15.03 3.78 -1.18
CA TYR A 477 15.12 4.70 -2.33
C TYR A 477 13.80 5.43 -2.66
N PHE A 478 12.63 4.90 -2.30
CA PHE A 478 11.36 5.61 -2.46
C PHE A 478 10.93 6.19 -1.11
N ARG A 479 10.98 7.51 -0.96
CA ARG A 479 10.47 8.21 0.23
C ARG A 479 8.94 8.32 0.22
N ASN A 480 8.31 7.89 1.31
CA ASN A 480 7.13 8.42 2.03
C ASN A 480 5.90 9.02 1.30
N GLY A 481 5.77 8.98 -0.02
CA GLY A 481 4.52 9.33 -0.71
C GLY A 481 3.61 8.13 -0.97
N THR A 482 4.20 6.96 -1.24
CA THR A 482 3.50 5.77 -1.73
C THR A 482 3.18 4.74 -0.65
N THR A 483 3.97 4.63 0.42
CA THR A 483 3.71 3.73 1.56
C THR A 483 2.72 4.30 2.57
N ALA A 484 2.54 5.62 2.62
CA ALA A 484 1.62 6.29 3.54
C ALA A 484 0.16 5.93 3.28
N HIS A 485 -0.24 5.84 2.01
CA HIS A 485 -1.61 5.49 1.63
C HIS A 485 -1.92 4.02 1.93
N ALA A 486 -0.95 3.12 1.77
CA ALA A 486 -1.09 1.72 2.16
C ALA A 486 -1.13 1.52 3.69
N ALA A 487 -0.43 2.36 4.47
CA ALA A 487 -0.52 2.37 5.92
C ALA A 487 -1.84 3.01 6.42
N LEU A 488 -2.27 4.12 5.79
CA LEU A 488 -3.54 4.81 6.08
C LEU A 488 -4.78 3.97 5.75
N ILE A 489 -4.72 3.13 4.71
CA ILE A 489 -5.80 2.18 4.37
C ILE A 489 -5.66 0.88 5.18
N GLY A 490 -4.44 0.42 5.42
CA GLY A 490 -4.16 -0.83 6.13
C GLY A 490 -4.58 -0.82 7.59
N GLU A 491 -4.39 0.30 8.31
CA GLU A 491 -4.80 0.40 9.72
C GLU A 491 -6.33 0.52 9.92
N VAL A 492 -7.09 0.93 8.89
CA VAL A 492 -8.55 1.04 8.98
C VAL A 492 -9.23 -0.31 8.69
N ASP A 493 -8.61 -1.17 7.88
CA ASP A 493 -9.19 -2.46 7.45
C ASP A 493 -8.89 -3.61 8.44
N GLU A 494 -7.92 -3.47 9.35
CA GLU A 494 -7.59 -4.49 10.36
C GLU A 494 -8.45 -4.39 11.65
N GLY A 495 -9.37 -3.43 11.73
CA GLY A 495 -10.18 -3.14 12.93
C GLY A 495 -11.61 -3.70 12.98
N TYR A 496 -12.12 -4.36 11.94
CA TYR A 496 -13.53 -4.79 11.91
C TYR A 496 -13.70 -6.31 11.88
N GLY A 497 -13.42 -6.91 13.03
CA GLY A 497 -14.11 -8.11 13.50
C GLY A 497 -15.13 -7.70 14.56
N SER A 498 -16.16 -6.96 14.17
CA SER A 498 -17.33 -6.73 15.02
C SER A 498 -18.56 -6.64 14.13
N ASP A 499 -19.42 -7.64 14.25
CA ASP A 499 -20.81 -7.59 13.82
C ASP A 499 -21.45 -6.28 14.28
N SER A 500 -21.69 -5.36 13.34
CA SER A 500 -22.65 -4.28 13.52
C SER A 500 -23.21 -3.91 12.15
N ASN A 501 -24.26 -4.62 11.77
CA ASN A 501 -25.27 -4.11 10.84
C ASN A 501 -25.89 -2.86 11.50
N SER A 502 -25.45 -1.67 11.10
CA SER A 502 -26.24 -0.43 10.97
C SER A 502 -25.33 0.80 11.10
N GLU A 503 -25.10 1.49 9.99
CA GLU A 503 -25.10 2.96 9.96
C GLU A 503 -25.19 3.43 8.50
N LEU A 504 -26.10 4.39 8.28
CA LEU A 504 -26.63 4.81 6.99
C LEU A 504 -25.56 5.46 6.10
N GLU A 505 -25.03 4.71 5.13
CA GLU A 505 -24.31 5.30 3.99
C GLU A 505 -25.32 6.07 3.13
N GLN A 506 -25.25 7.40 3.15
CA GLN A 506 -25.97 8.23 2.19
C GLN A 506 -25.28 8.09 0.82
N ASP A 507 -26.04 7.60 -0.16
CA ASP A 507 -25.59 7.42 -1.52
C ASP A 507 -25.05 8.74 -2.13
N SER A 508 -23.94 8.64 -2.84
CA SER A 508 -23.37 9.69 -3.69
C SER A 508 -24.48 10.30 -4.55
N ILE A 509 -24.55 11.63 -4.58
CA ILE A 509 -25.53 12.37 -5.37
C ILE A 509 -25.41 12.03 -6.86
N TRP A 510 -24.21 11.67 -7.34
CA TRP A 510 -23.98 11.23 -8.72
C TRP A 510 -24.59 9.85 -9.00
N ASP A 511 -24.50 8.93 -8.04
CA ASP A 511 -25.05 7.57 -8.16
C ASP A 511 -26.58 7.60 -8.00
N ALA A 512 -27.08 8.42 -7.07
CA ALA A 512 -28.50 8.69 -6.90
C ALA A 512 -29.11 9.38 -8.14
N GLN A 513 -28.36 10.24 -8.82
CA GLN A 513 -28.75 10.83 -10.12
C GLN A 513 -28.83 9.76 -11.23
N ALA A 514 -28.03 8.71 -11.14
CA ALA A 514 -28.11 7.53 -12.00
C ALA A 514 -29.16 6.49 -11.51
N CYS A 515 -29.98 6.84 -10.51
CA CYS A 515 -30.99 5.97 -9.89
C CYS A 515 -30.42 4.69 -9.23
N HIS A 516 -29.19 4.74 -8.74
CA HIS A 516 -28.54 3.63 -8.04
C HIS A 516 -28.02 4.06 -6.67
N GLY A 517 -28.07 3.16 -5.67
CA GLY A 517 -27.33 3.39 -4.43
C GLY A 517 -25.82 3.29 -4.69
N SER A 518 -24.98 3.99 -3.95
CA SER A 518 -23.52 4.01 -4.18
C SER A 518 -22.87 2.65 -4.09
N LEU A 519 -23.40 1.79 -3.22
CA LEU A 519 -22.99 0.38 -3.18
C LEU A 519 -23.33 -0.34 -4.50
N THR A 520 -24.54 -0.12 -5.04
CA THR A 520 -24.97 -0.69 -6.32
C THR A 520 -24.22 -0.09 -7.50
N ALA A 521 -23.97 1.22 -7.52
CA ALA A 521 -23.19 1.89 -8.56
C ALA A 521 -21.75 1.37 -8.59
N GLY A 522 -21.07 1.29 -7.44
CA GLY A 522 -19.70 0.77 -7.33
C GLY A 522 -19.57 -0.74 -7.57
N LEU A 523 -20.64 -1.52 -7.37
CA LEU A 523 -20.65 -2.97 -7.64
C LEU A 523 -21.05 -3.34 -9.07
N VAL A 524 -21.92 -2.56 -9.70
CA VAL A 524 -22.64 -2.96 -10.93
C VAL A 524 -22.30 -2.09 -12.14
N TYR A 525 -21.98 -0.80 -11.98
CA TYR A 525 -21.90 0.14 -13.10
C TYR A 525 -20.52 0.83 -13.21
N GLY A 526 -19.99 0.96 -14.44
CA GLY A 526 -18.75 1.70 -14.72
C GLY A 526 -17.44 1.03 -14.28
N ARG A 527 -17.51 -0.22 -13.76
CA ARG A 527 -16.36 -0.99 -13.30
C ARG A 527 -15.50 -1.48 -14.48
N LEU A 528 -14.18 -1.32 -14.38
CA LEU A 528 -13.25 -1.93 -15.33
C LEU A 528 -13.16 -3.43 -15.04
N ILE A 529 -13.11 -4.26 -16.09
CA ILE A 529 -12.90 -5.71 -15.94
C ILE A 529 -11.60 -6.04 -15.16
N THR A 530 -10.66 -5.10 -15.16
CA THR A 530 -9.39 -5.19 -14.43
C THR A 530 -9.45 -4.73 -12.96
N GLU A 531 -10.62 -4.35 -12.43
CA GLU A 531 -10.78 -3.91 -11.03
C GLU A 531 -11.26 -5.05 -10.13
N GLY A 532 -10.62 -5.24 -8.97
CA GLY A 532 -11.11 -6.14 -7.93
C GLY A 532 -12.47 -5.70 -7.36
N CYS A 533 -13.20 -6.59 -6.69
CA CYS A 533 -14.46 -6.19 -6.05
C CYS A 533 -14.13 -5.12 -5.01
N PHE A 534 -14.82 -3.96 -5.09
CA PHE A 534 -14.59 -2.79 -4.22
C PHE A 534 -13.27 -2.01 -4.48
N GLU A 535 -12.61 -2.16 -5.63
CA GLU A 535 -11.41 -1.40 -6.00
C GLU A 535 -11.72 -0.24 -6.98
N THR A 536 -11.02 0.89 -6.87
CA THR A 536 -11.21 2.09 -7.72
C THR A 536 -10.09 2.26 -8.76
N ASN A 537 -10.39 2.93 -9.87
CA ASN A 537 -9.43 3.32 -10.92
C ASN A 537 -8.21 4.11 -10.38
N GLU A 538 -8.35 4.83 -9.26
CA GLU A 538 -7.25 5.54 -8.60
C GLU A 538 -6.12 4.58 -8.17
N ARG A 539 -6.46 3.35 -7.77
CA ARG A 539 -5.47 2.34 -7.38
C ARG A 539 -4.62 1.89 -8.56
N ARG A 540 -5.21 1.76 -9.75
CA ARG A 540 -4.50 1.46 -11.00
C ARG A 540 -3.51 2.57 -11.36
N VAL A 541 -3.93 3.84 -11.24
CA VAL A 541 -3.06 5.00 -11.47
C VAL A 541 -1.88 5.00 -10.49
N ASN A 542 -2.11 4.66 -9.22
CA ASN A 542 -1.06 4.54 -8.21
C ASN A 542 -0.08 3.39 -8.52
N PHE A 543 -0.57 2.24 -8.98
CA PHE A 543 0.29 1.14 -9.43
C PHE A 543 1.14 1.55 -10.64
N ARG A 544 0.57 2.28 -11.60
CA ARG A 544 1.31 2.83 -12.74
C ARG A 544 2.44 3.73 -12.30
N PHE A 545 2.14 4.67 -11.39
CA PHE A 545 3.15 5.56 -10.83
C PHE A 545 4.28 4.78 -10.15
N ILE A 546 3.97 3.79 -9.31
CA ILE A 546 4.99 2.97 -8.62
C ILE A 546 5.85 2.18 -9.61
N SER A 547 5.26 1.60 -10.66
CA SER A 547 6.01 0.92 -11.72
C SER A 547 6.94 1.89 -12.45
N GLU A 548 6.48 3.09 -12.80
CA GLU A 548 7.30 4.11 -13.47
C GLU A 548 8.46 4.63 -12.59
N GLU A 549 8.23 4.82 -11.29
CA GLU A 549 9.28 5.14 -10.31
C GLU A 549 10.34 4.02 -10.25
N TRP A 550 9.89 2.77 -10.27
CA TRP A 550 10.79 1.61 -10.31
C TRP A 550 11.59 1.55 -11.62
N HIS A 551 10.98 1.86 -12.77
CA HIS A 551 11.69 1.95 -14.05
C HIS A 551 12.79 3.03 -14.02
N ARG A 552 12.54 4.17 -13.37
CA ARG A 552 13.56 5.23 -13.21
C ARG A 552 14.71 4.78 -12.31
N LEU A 553 14.42 4.09 -11.21
CA LEU A 553 15.45 3.52 -10.35
C LEU A 553 16.32 2.50 -11.10
N LEU A 554 15.72 1.70 -11.96
CA LEU A 554 16.40 0.71 -12.80
C LEU A 554 17.07 1.31 -14.05
N GLY A 555 16.99 2.62 -14.27
CA GLY A 555 17.72 3.31 -15.33
C GLY A 555 17.16 3.10 -16.74
N PHE A 556 15.89 2.72 -16.90
CA PHE A 556 15.30 2.57 -18.23
C PHE A 556 15.22 3.92 -18.98
N PRO A 557 15.79 4.03 -20.20
CA PRO A 557 15.80 5.27 -20.97
C PRO A 557 14.41 5.88 -21.16
N SER A 558 13.39 5.06 -21.44
CA SER A 558 12.00 5.49 -21.61
C SER A 558 11.43 6.19 -20.38
N ALA A 559 11.83 5.76 -19.17
CA ALA A 559 11.37 6.32 -17.91
C ALA A 559 12.17 7.57 -17.47
N VAL A 560 13.46 7.65 -17.83
CA VAL A 560 14.35 8.78 -17.50
C VAL A 560 14.12 9.97 -18.45
N ASN A 561 13.96 9.68 -19.75
CA ASN A 561 13.88 10.69 -20.80
C ASN A 561 12.44 11.13 -21.11
N GLY A 562 11.43 10.33 -20.74
CA GLY A 562 10.02 10.57 -21.08
C GLY A 562 9.71 10.18 -22.52
N PHE A 563 8.46 9.78 -22.80
CA PHE A 563 8.05 9.28 -24.11
C PHE A 563 7.97 10.42 -25.16
N GLY A 564 8.68 10.28 -26.30
CA GLY A 564 8.45 11.03 -27.55
C GLY A 564 9.65 11.75 -28.19
N GLU A 565 10.30 11.04 -29.13
CA GLU A 565 11.25 11.41 -30.20
C GLU A 565 12.58 12.15 -29.94
N ILE A 566 13.62 11.62 -30.60
CA ILE A 566 15.04 12.00 -30.66
C ILE A 566 15.31 13.46 -30.25
N LEU A 567 15.83 13.64 -29.03
CA LEU A 567 16.33 14.92 -28.54
C LEU A 567 17.75 15.15 -29.05
N THR A 568 17.88 15.94 -30.11
CA THR A 568 19.07 16.75 -30.32
C THR A 568 19.25 17.70 -29.11
N PRO A 569 20.46 17.96 -28.62
CA PRO A 569 20.68 18.83 -27.47
C PRO A 569 20.20 20.26 -27.81
N GLY A 570 19.08 20.72 -27.23
CA GLY A 570 18.68 22.12 -27.38
C GLY A 570 17.19 22.47 -27.31
N ARG A 571 16.24 21.51 -27.28
CA ARG A 571 14.79 21.85 -27.16
C ARG A 571 14.11 21.20 -25.96
N LYS A 572 13.39 22.02 -25.20
CA LYS A 572 12.62 21.63 -24.00
C LYS A 572 11.43 20.74 -24.37
N ARG A 573 11.27 19.66 -23.57
CA ARG A 573 10.23 18.61 -23.59
C ARG A 573 8.81 19.05 -23.96
N LYS A 574 8.10 18.16 -24.68
CA LYS A 574 6.65 17.92 -24.65
C LYS A 574 6.45 16.40 -24.47
N THR A 575 5.59 15.78 -23.67
CA THR A 575 4.71 16.13 -22.53
C THR A 575 4.13 14.79 -21.99
N PRO A 576 4.06 14.54 -20.66
CA PRO A 576 3.32 13.44 -20.02
C PRO A 576 1.78 13.61 -20.14
N SER A 577 0.99 12.61 -19.73
CA SER A 577 -0.48 12.54 -19.95
C SER A 577 -1.23 13.89 -19.84
N LEU A 578 -2.08 14.18 -20.84
CA LEU A 578 -2.78 15.46 -21.04
C LEU A 578 -3.50 15.98 -19.79
N HIS A 579 -4.08 15.08 -18.98
CA HIS A 579 -4.78 15.43 -17.75
C HIS A 579 -3.80 15.76 -16.61
N TYR A 580 -2.82 14.90 -16.32
CA TYR A 580 -1.85 15.14 -15.25
C TYR A 580 -1.00 16.38 -15.51
N GLU A 581 -0.62 16.61 -16.76
CA GLU A 581 0.14 17.80 -17.11
C GLU A 581 -0.74 19.06 -17.13
N ALA A 582 -2.01 18.99 -17.52
CA ALA A 582 -2.95 20.10 -17.34
C ALA A 582 -3.10 20.43 -15.84
N MET A 583 -3.26 19.43 -14.97
CA MET A 583 -3.40 19.62 -13.52
C MET A 583 -2.11 20.15 -12.86
N ARG A 584 -0.96 19.59 -13.22
CA ARG A 584 0.36 20.08 -12.78
C ARG A 584 0.65 21.48 -13.35
N THR A 585 0.23 21.76 -14.58
CA THR A 585 0.35 23.09 -15.19
C THR A 585 -0.57 24.10 -14.50
N LEU A 586 -1.78 23.72 -14.11
CA LEU A 586 -2.67 24.55 -13.31
C LEU A 586 -2.03 24.88 -11.95
N GLN A 587 -1.51 23.87 -11.26
CA GLN A 587 -0.80 24.05 -9.99
C GLN A 587 0.45 24.94 -10.15
N LEU A 588 1.28 24.68 -11.17
CA LEU A 588 2.46 25.50 -11.50
C LEU A 588 2.10 26.92 -11.92
N ARG A 589 0.97 27.13 -12.63
CA ARG A 589 0.46 28.46 -12.99
C ARG A 589 0.05 29.23 -11.74
N ARG A 590 -0.67 28.60 -10.81
CA ARG A 590 -1.02 29.22 -9.51
C ARG A 590 0.22 29.56 -8.70
N TRP A 591 1.22 28.66 -8.62
CA TRP A 591 2.48 28.94 -7.92
C TRP A 591 3.26 30.08 -8.57
N LYS A 592 3.31 30.15 -9.91
CA LYS A 592 3.92 31.28 -10.62
C LYS A 592 3.15 32.58 -10.39
N ALA A 593 1.83 32.54 -10.30
CA ALA A 593 1.01 33.70 -9.97
C ALA A 593 1.32 34.19 -8.55
N LEU A 594 1.31 33.29 -7.56
CA LEU A 594 1.67 33.58 -6.17
C LEU A 594 3.04 34.25 -6.03
N ARG A 595 4.06 33.78 -6.74
CA ARG A 595 5.41 34.39 -6.72
C ARG A 595 5.49 35.81 -7.28
N ARG A 596 4.49 36.22 -8.09
CA ARG A 596 4.43 37.57 -8.68
C ARG A 596 3.56 38.53 -7.87
N VAL A 597 2.84 38.02 -6.88
CA VAL A 597 2.00 38.84 -6.01
C VAL A 597 2.90 39.76 -5.18
N ASN A 598 2.60 41.05 -5.21
CA ASN A 598 3.21 42.01 -4.30
C ASN A 598 2.52 41.88 -2.93
N ILE A 599 3.19 41.23 -1.99
CA ILE A 599 2.64 40.96 -0.66
C ILE A 599 2.34 42.22 0.15
N ASP A 600 3.04 43.34 -0.10
CA ASP A 600 2.80 44.62 0.57
C ASP A 600 1.49 45.26 0.05
N GLN A 601 1.22 45.13 -1.25
CA GLN A 601 -0.03 45.59 -1.86
C GLN A 601 -1.23 44.72 -1.41
N GLU A 602 -1.06 43.40 -1.34
CA GLU A 602 -2.11 42.50 -0.83
C GLU A 602 -2.40 42.72 0.66
N LEU A 603 -1.37 43.03 1.46
CA LEU A 603 -1.56 43.43 2.84
C LEU A 603 -2.41 44.71 2.94
N GLY A 604 -2.11 45.71 2.11
CA GLY A 604 -2.89 46.96 2.01
C GLY A 604 -4.34 46.70 1.56
N ARG A 605 -4.55 45.79 0.59
CA ARG A 605 -5.90 45.40 0.14
C ARG A 605 -6.74 44.76 1.25
N LEU A 606 -6.12 43.90 2.06
CA LEU A 606 -6.83 43.15 3.11
C LEU A 606 -7.08 43.98 4.37
N TYR A 607 -6.10 44.78 4.80
CA TYR A 607 -6.13 45.46 6.10
C TYR A 607 -6.05 47.00 6.03
N GLY A 608 -5.86 47.58 4.84
CA GLY A 608 -5.72 49.02 4.61
C GLY A 608 -4.25 49.48 4.46
N ASP A 609 -4.04 50.57 3.73
CA ASP A 609 -2.70 51.05 3.31
C ASP A 609 -1.76 51.47 4.46
N HIS A 610 -2.33 51.72 5.65
CA HIS A 610 -1.60 52.11 6.85
C HIS A 610 -0.98 50.91 7.60
N VAL A 611 -1.34 49.68 7.22
CA VAL A 611 -0.87 48.46 7.89
C VAL A 611 0.50 48.03 7.35
N ARG A 612 1.33 47.49 8.25
CA ARG A 612 2.68 47.00 7.97
C ARG A 612 2.88 45.63 8.61
N PHE A 613 3.68 44.77 7.97
CA PHE A 613 4.08 43.49 8.54
C PHE A 613 4.81 43.71 9.88
N ARG A 614 4.47 42.88 10.87
CA ARG A 614 5.09 42.89 12.20
C ARG A 614 6.11 41.77 12.31
N GLY A 615 7.25 42.05 12.93
CA GLY A 615 8.27 41.05 13.27
C GLY A 615 8.69 40.19 12.06
N LYS A 616 8.46 38.88 12.15
CA LYS A 616 8.84 37.88 11.14
C LYS A 616 7.70 37.51 10.19
N GLN A 617 6.56 38.20 10.23
CA GLN A 617 5.41 37.90 9.36
C GLN A 617 5.79 37.98 7.87
N ARG A 618 6.54 39.01 7.46
CA ARG A 618 6.96 39.19 6.06
C ARG A 618 7.78 38.00 5.57
N GLU A 619 8.77 37.59 6.36
CA GLU A 619 9.62 36.44 6.04
C GLU A 619 8.83 35.13 5.93
N ALA A 620 7.86 34.92 6.83
CA ALA A 620 6.97 33.78 6.79
C ALA A 620 6.08 33.77 5.54
N VAL A 621 5.44 34.90 5.25
CA VAL A 621 4.60 35.06 4.05
C VAL A 621 5.43 34.88 2.79
N ASP A 622 6.60 35.51 2.68
CA ASP A 622 7.51 35.35 1.53
C ASP A 622 7.87 33.87 1.30
N ALA A 623 8.26 33.14 2.35
CA ALA A 623 8.58 31.72 2.25
C ALA A 623 7.37 30.89 1.75
N ILE A 624 6.18 31.21 2.26
CA ILE A 624 4.93 30.55 1.87
C ILE A 624 4.58 30.86 0.41
N MET A 625 4.69 32.12 -0.02
CA MET A 625 4.44 32.57 -1.40
C MET A 625 5.46 32.00 -2.40
N MET A 626 6.68 31.71 -1.96
CA MET A 626 7.72 31.02 -2.74
C MET A 626 7.48 29.51 -2.90
N ASN A 627 6.44 28.96 -2.25
CA ASN A 627 6.12 27.54 -2.18
C ASN A 627 7.21 26.69 -1.50
N LYS A 628 7.86 27.23 -0.46
CA LYS A 628 8.75 26.44 0.39
C LYS A 628 7.94 25.49 1.28
N SER A 629 8.45 24.31 1.61
CA SER A 629 7.78 23.32 2.46
C SER A 629 8.79 22.29 2.98
N PRO A 630 8.69 21.82 4.23
CA PRO A 630 7.81 22.32 5.29
C PRO A 630 8.31 23.65 5.88
N ILE A 631 7.39 24.51 6.33
CA ILE A 631 7.71 25.78 7.00
C ILE A 631 7.24 25.71 8.44
N VAL A 632 8.12 26.05 9.39
CA VAL A 632 7.79 26.15 10.81
C VAL A 632 7.97 27.60 11.25
N VAL A 633 6.87 28.22 11.69
CA VAL A 633 6.84 29.63 12.09
C VAL A 633 6.52 29.74 13.57
N ILE A 634 7.45 30.33 14.31
CA ILE A 634 7.32 30.55 15.75
C ILE A 634 7.28 32.04 16.03
N MET A 635 6.11 32.53 16.45
CA MET A 635 5.90 33.95 16.79
C MET A 635 5.00 34.06 18.03
N GLY A 636 5.22 35.07 18.86
CA GLY A 636 4.46 35.27 20.09
C GLY A 636 2.95 35.34 19.88
N THR A 637 2.17 35.02 20.91
CA THR A 637 0.70 35.13 20.89
C THR A 637 0.28 36.57 20.57
N GLY A 638 -0.80 36.74 19.79
CA GLY A 638 -1.28 38.06 19.36
C GLY A 638 -0.41 38.79 18.32
N THR A 639 0.68 38.20 17.82
CA THR A 639 1.54 38.83 16.77
C THR A 639 0.94 38.75 15.36
N GLY A 640 -0.20 38.06 15.19
CA GLY A 640 -0.89 37.92 13.91
C GLY A 640 -0.42 36.73 13.06
N LYS A 641 -0.22 35.55 13.66
CA LYS A 641 0.16 34.31 12.94
C LYS A 641 -0.84 33.93 11.83
N SER A 642 -2.12 34.28 11.98
CA SER A 642 -3.17 33.98 10.99
C SER A 642 -2.93 34.64 9.64
N LEU A 643 -2.23 35.78 9.60
CA LEU A 643 -1.83 36.44 8.35
C LEU A 643 -1.01 35.52 7.44
N CYS A 644 -0.22 34.61 8.03
CA CYS A 644 0.65 33.68 7.29
C CYS A 644 -0.15 32.73 6.39
N PHE A 645 -1.42 32.47 6.66
CA PHE A 645 -2.27 31.65 5.78
C PHE A 645 -3.42 32.43 5.13
N MET A 646 -3.92 33.48 5.77
CA MET A 646 -5.00 34.30 5.21
C MET A 646 -4.56 35.09 3.98
N LEU A 647 -3.37 35.74 4.02
CA LEU A 647 -2.88 36.51 2.88
C LEU A 647 -2.58 35.61 1.67
N PRO A 648 -1.88 34.47 1.81
CA PRO A 648 -1.67 33.56 0.68
C PRO A 648 -2.97 32.96 0.13
N ALA A 649 -3.94 32.61 0.98
CA ALA A 649 -5.24 32.10 0.54
C ALA A 649 -6.04 33.17 -0.23
N ALA A 650 -6.03 34.42 0.23
CA ALA A 650 -6.66 35.54 -0.45
C ALA A 650 -5.99 35.90 -1.79
N SER A 651 -4.70 35.59 -1.92
CA SER A 651 -3.88 35.84 -3.12
C SER A 651 -3.99 34.72 -4.17
N CYS A 652 -4.65 33.60 -3.86
CA CYS A 652 -4.80 32.45 -4.76
C CYS A 652 -6.26 32.04 -4.96
N PRO A 653 -7.05 32.78 -5.75
CA PRO A 653 -8.43 32.39 -6.05
C PRO A 653 -8.47 31.01 -6.73
N GLY A 654 -9.25 30.08 -6.16
CA GLY A 654 -9.39 28.70 -6.66
C GLY A 654 -8.41 27.67 -6.07
N GLY A 655 -7.52 28.10 -5.16
CA GLY A 655 -6.74 27.21 -4.31
C GLY A 655 -7.39 27.03 -2.93
N LEU A 656 -7.37 25.81 -2.42
CA LEU A 656 -7.86 25.44 -1.09
C LEU A 656 -6.69 25.40 -0.11
N THR A 657 -6.83 26.17 0.97
CA THR A 657 -5.98 26.10 2.16
C THR A 657 -6.73 25.40 3.28
N VAL A 658 -6.23 24.26 3.73
CA VAL A 658 -6.77 23.57 4.91
C VAL A 658 -6.08 24.12 6.15
N VAL A 659 -6.85 24.54 7.15
CA VAL A 659 -6.33 25.04 8.43
C VAL A 659 -6.84 24.15 9.55
N ILE A 660 -5.93 23.40 10.17
CA ILE A 660 -6.19 22.55 11.31
C ILE A 660 -6.01 23.40 12.57
N VAL A 661 -7.08 23.51 13.34
CA VAL A 661 -7.13 24.36 14.54
C VAL A 661 -7.61 23.52 15.73
N PRO A 662 -6.84 23.45 16.83
CA PRO A 662 -7.07 22.48 17.91
C PRO A 662 -8.34 22.73 18.73
N LEU A 663 -8.91 23.94 18.68
CA LEU A 663 -10.13 24.29 19.39
C LEU A 663 -11.23 24.78 18.44
N VAL A 664 -12.45 24.29 18.68
CA VAL A 664 -13.66 24.69 17.95
C VAL A 664 -13.98 26.19 18.15
N SER A 665 -13.77 26.74 19.34
CA SER A 665 -13.99 28.17 19.61
C SER A 665 -13.12 29.10 18.75
N LEU A 666 -11.92 28.65 18.39
CA LEU A 666 -11.00 29.40 17.52
C LEU A 666 -11.46 29.41 16.05
N GLN A 667 -12.23 28.42 15.63
CA GLN A 667 -12.74 28.34 14.26
C GLN A 667 -13.69 29.50 13.97
N GLY A 668 -14.62 29.78 14.88
CA GLY A 668 -15.57 30.91 14.76
C GLY A 668 -14.86 32.25 14.57
N ASP A 669 -13.93 32.59 15.46
CA ASP A 669 -13.17 33.86 15.41
C ASP A 669 -12.32 33.99 14.12
N LEU A 670 -11.79 32.88 13.60
CA LEU A 670 -11.04 32.87 12.34
C LEU A 670 -11.97 33.02 11.14
N MET A 671 -13.13 32.38 11.16
CA MET A 671 -14.15 32.51 10.12
C MET A 671 -14.72 33.93 10.05
N ASP A 672 -15.03 34.56 11.18
CA ASP A 672 -15.49 35.95 11.24
C ASP A 672 -14.44 36.91 10.67
N ARG A 673 -13.15 36.66 10.95
CA ARG A 673 -12.05 37.41 10.34
C ARG A 673 -11.97 37.19 8.83
N CYS A 674 -12.07 35.95 8.36
CA CYS A 674 -12.11 35.66 6.92
C CYS A 674 -13.29 36.38 6.24
N GLN A 675 -14.48 36.39 6.84
CA GLN A 675 -15.66 37.09 6.32
C GLN A 675 -15.43 38.61 6.22
N LYS A 676 -14.88 39.24 7.28
CA LYS A 676 -14.52 40.67 7.27
C LYS A 676 -13.51 41.01 6.16
N LEU A 677 -12.56 40.10 5.91
CA LEU A 677 -11.54 40.21 4.86
C LEU A 677 -12.04 39.76 3.48
N LYS A 678 -13.31 39.35 3.36
CA LYS A 678 -13.93 38.81 2.14
C LYS A 678 -13.19 37.59 1.56
N ILE A 679 -12.60 36.77 2.43
CA ILE A 679 -11.98 35.49 2.09
C ILE A 679 -13.04 34.40 2.27
N SER A 680 -13.33 33.62 1.21
CA SER A 680 -14.29 32.53 1.32
C SER A 680 -13.75 31.42 2.21
N CYS A 681 -14.51 31.08 3.24
CA CYS A 681 -14.14 30.03 4.18
C CYS A 681 -15.34 29.16 4.57
N ALA A 682 -15.06 27.93 4.99
CA ALA A 682 -16.05 27.03 5.57
C ALA A 682 -15.47 26.27 6.76
N GLU A 683 -16.34 25.89 7.69
CA GLU A 683 -16.06 24.86 8.69
C GLU A 683 -16.22 23.49 8.04
N TRP A 684 -15.29 22.57 8.29
CA TRP A 684 -15.48 21.17 7.94
C TRP A 684 -16.50 20.56 8.90
N ARG A 685 -17.61 20.12 8.35
CA ARG A 685 -18.58 19.30 9.07
C ARG A 685 -18.73 17.97 8.35
N SER A 686 -18.73 16.89 9.11
CA SER A 686 -18.86 15.54 8.55
C SER A 686 -20.14 15.43 7.72
N ASP A 687 -21.23 16.10 8.07
CA ASP A 687 -22.52 16.04 7.36
C ASP A 687 -22.57 16.87 6.06
N ARG A 688 -21.60 17.76 5.80
CA ARG A 688 -21.68 18.73 4.72
C ARG A 688 -20.32 18.98 4.05
N VAL A 689 -20.21 18.57 2.79
CA VAL A 689 -19.01 18.85 1.98
C VAL A 689 -18.90 20.35 1.72
N PRO A 690 -17.76 21.00 2.01
CA PRO A 690 -17.53 22.39 1.68
C PRO A 690 -17.58 22.63 0.16
N GLY A 691 -18.23 23.73 -0.26
CA GLY A 691 -18.20 24.21 -1.63
C GLY A 691 -16.80 24.68 -2.08
N ASP A 692 -16.71 25.38 -3.21
CA ASP A 692 -15.45 26.00 -3.66
C ASP A 692 -15.11 27.22 -2.78
N VAL A 693 -14.38 26.97 -1.69
CA VAL A 693 -13.89 27.98 -0.73
C VAL A 693 -12.36 28.04 -0.71
N SER A 694 -11.80 29.20 -0.35
CA SER A 694 -10.35 29.39 -0.23
C SER A 694 -9.77 28.78 1.04
N ILE A 695 -10.54 28.71 2.12
CA ILE A 695 -10.09 28.15 3.41
C ILE A 695 -11.11 27.16 3.97
N VAL A 696 -10.65 25.98 4.40
CA VAL A 696 -11.46 25.06 5.22
C VAL A 696 -10.82 24.91 6.59
N PHE A 697 -11.57 25.22 7.63
CA PHE A 697 -11.17 24.99 9.02
C PHE A 697 -11.61 23.60 9.48
N VAL A 698 -10.71 22.85 10.11
CA VAL A 698 -11.00 21.49 10.58
C VAL A 698 -10.36 21.26 11.96
N THR A 699 -11.00 20.45 12.80
CA THR A 699 -10.42 20.02 14.07
C THR A 699 -9.39 18.91 13.84
N PRO A 700 -8.41 18.72 14.74
CA PRO A 700 -7.48 17.59 14.68
C PRO A 700 -8.14 16.24 14.52
N GLU A 701 -9.19 15.98 15.28
CA GLU A 701 -9.91 14.71 15.31
C GLU A 701 -10.62 14.47 13.97
N SER A 702 -11.28 15.50 13.41
CA SER A 702 -11.94 15.38 12.12
C SER A 702 -10.96 15.28 10.95
N ALA A 703 -9.78 15.90 11.04
CA ALA A 703 -8.77 15.85 9.99
C ALA A 703 -8.21 14.44 9.75
N MET A 704 -8.31 13.56 10.75
CA MET A 704 -7.87 12.16 10.68
C MET A 704 -9.01 11.19 10.34
N THR A 705 -10.22 11.68 10.05
CA THR A 705 -11.33 10.83 9.61
C THR A 705 -11.19 10.46 8.14
N LYS A 706 -11.58 9.24 7.78
CA LYS A 706 -11.59 8.76 6.38
C LYS A 706 -12.30 9.75 5.45
N ARG A 707 -13.49 10.24 5.85
CA ARG A 707 -14.28 11.20 5.06
C ARG A 707 -13.54 12.51 4.76
N PHE A 708 -12.78 13.04 5.73
CA PHE A 708 -11.97 14.23 5.49
C PHE A 708 -10.78 13.96 4.58
N LEU A 709 -10.12 12.82 4.76
CA LEU A 709 -9.00 12.42 3.91
C LEU A 709 -9.44 12.19 2.47
N ASP A 710 -10.60 11.56 2.25
CA ASP A 710 -11.21 11.39 0.93
C ASP A 710 -11.57 12.73 0.29
N PHE A 711 -12.11 13.68 1.07
CA PHE A 711 -12.33 15.05 0.60
C PHE A 711 -11.02 15.74 0.23
N LEU A 712 -10.00 15.68 1.08
CA LEU A 712 -8.70 16.30 0.83
C LEU A 712 -8.07 15.73 -0.43
N GLU A 713 -8.15 14.41 -0.61
CA GLU A 713 -7.60 13.70 -1.75
C GLU A 713 -8.35 14.05 -3.05
N SER A 714 -9.69 14.05 -3.05
CA SER A 714 -10.48 14.44 -4.23
C SER A 714 -10.11 15.85 -4.71
N ARG A 715 -9.92 16.79 -3.77
CA ARG A 715 -9.46 18.15 -4.08
C ARG A 715 -8.00 18.18 -4.54
N ARG A 716 -7.14 17.31 -4.01
CA ARG A 716 -5.73 17.21 -4.39
C ARG A 716 -5.57 16.67 -5.81
N VAL A 717 -6.29 15.61 -6.18
CA VAL A 717 -6.32 15.04 -7.54
C VAL A 717 -6.79 16.09 -8.55
N MET A 718 -7.73 16.95 -8.14
CA MET A 718 -8.16 18.12 -8.91
C MET A 718 -7.17 19.30 -8.87
N ALA A 719 -5.95 19.12 -8.35
CA ALA A 719 -4.95 20.17 -8.10
C ALA A 719 -5.50 21.42 -7.39
N LYS A 720 -6.59 21.28 -6.61
CA LYS A 720 -7.22 22.40 -5.90
C LYS A 720 -6.58 22.65 -4.54
N VAL A 721 -5.93 21.67 -3.91
CA VAL A 721 -5.25 21.89 -2.61
C VAL A 721 -3.91 22.59 -2.82
N ASP A 722 -3.74 23.75 -2.19
CA ASP A 722 -2.46 24.48 -2.18
C ASP A 722 -1.59 24.07 -1.00
N ARG A 723 -2.18 24.06 0.20
CA ARG A 723 -1.43 23.93 1.45
C ARG A 723 -2.29 23.44 2.60
N VAL A 724 -1.62 22.82 3.57
CA VAL A 724 -2.18 22.44 4.87
C VAL A 724 -1.42 23.21 5.95
N VAL A 725 -2.19 23.89 6.79
CA VAL A 725 -1.70 24.71 7.89
C VAL A 725 -2.11 24.03 9.19
N ILE A 726 -1.16 23.80 10.09
CA ILE A 726 -1.43 23.33 11.43
C ILE A 726 -1.16 24.48 12.38
N ASP A 727 -2.24 25.08 12.90
CA ASP A 727 -2.14 26.11 13.92
C ASP A 727 -1.92 25.47 15.29
N GLU A 728 -1.20 26.19 16.15
CA GLU A 728 -0.70 25.71 17.43
C GLU A 728 0.00 24.33 17.34
N CYS A 729 0.83 24.13 16.32
CA CYS A 729 1.42 22.83 15.95
C CYS A 729 2.17 22.08 17.07
N HIS A 730 2.65 22.76 18.11
CA HIS A 730 3.24 22.13 19.30
C HIS A 730 2.33 21.07 19.95
N THR A 731 1.01 21.17 19.79
CA THR A 731 0.05 20.18 20.32
C THR A 731 0.24 18.79 19.71
N ILE A 732 0.91 18.65 18.56
CA ILE A 732 1.30 17.33 17.99
C ILE A 732 2.17 16.55 18.99
N MET A 733 3.01 17.24 19.77
CA MET A 733 3.88 16.61 20.78
C MET A 733 3.14 16.28 22.07
N GLU A 734 2.03 16.99 22.35
CA GLU A 734 1.21 16.79 23.56
C GLU A 734 0.27 15.59 23.43
N GLY A 735 0.02 15.13 22.20
CA GLY A 735 -0.74 13.91 21.93
C GLY A 735 -0.10 12.69 22.59
N SER A 736 -0.85 12.01 23.46
CA SER A 736 -0.48 10.74 24.08
C SER A 736 -1.53 9.67 23.77
N LEU A 737 -1.25 8.41 24.12
CA LEU A 737 -2.22 7.32 23.96
C LEU A 737 -3.52 7.57 24.76
N SER A 738 -3.46 8.34 25.86
CA SER A 738 -4.60 8.67 26.72
C SER A 738 -5.15 10.09 26.51
N PHE A 739 -4.42 10.98 25.81
CA PHE A 739 -4.80 12.37 25.63
C PHE A 739 -4.71 12.77 24.15
N ARG A 740 -5.88 12.93 23.51
CA ARG A 740 -6.06 13.31 22.08
C ARG A 740 -5.07 12.58 21.14
N PRO A 741 -5.15 11.24 21.04
CA PRO A 741 -4.19 10.43 20.28
C PRO A 741 -4.06 10.84 18.80
N LYS A 742 -5.15 11.31 18.19
CA LYS A 742 -5.18 11.82 16.80
C LYS A 742 -4.27 13.02 16.54
N LEU A 743 -3.84 13.76 17.58
CA LEU A 743 -2.89 14.86 17.42
C LEU A 743 -1.52 14.40 16.94
N ARG A 744 -1.04 13.23 17.39
CA ARG A 744 0.24 12.66 16.91
C ARG A 744 0.16 12.24 15.45
N GLU A 745 -1.00 11.71 15.05
CA GLU A 745 -1.25 11.26 13.68
C GLU A 745 -1.28 12.43 12.68
N LEU A 746 -1.53 13.68 13.11
CA LEU A 746 -1.53 14.85 12.22
C LEU A 746 -0.24 15.03 11.41
N GLY A 747 0.90 14.58 11.95
CA GLY A 747 2.17 14.60 11.23
C GLY A 747 2.17 13.80 9.93
N THR A 748 1.27 12.82 9.80
CA THR A 748 1.08 12.01 8.58
C THR A 748 0.48 12.80 7.42
N LEU A 749 -0.15 13.96 7.67
CA LEU A 749 -0.68 14.81 6.59
C LEU A 749 0.42 15.38 5.68
N ALA A 750 1.67 15.43 6.16
CA ALA A 750 2.81 15.77 5.31
C ALA A 750 2.95 14.81 4.11
N LEU A 751 2.44 13.58 4.23
CA LEU A 751 2.51 12.53 3.22
C LEU A 751 1.53 12.77 2.05
N VAL A 752 0.55 13.67 2.22
CA VAL A 752 -0.39 14.09 1.15
C VAL A 752 0.36 14.76 -0.01
N GLY A 753 1.55 15.34 0.25
CA GLY A 753 2.40 15.92 -0.78
C GLY A 753 2.00 17.33 -1.20
N VAL A 754 1.46 18.13 -0.27
CA VAL A 754 1.13 19.55 -0.45
C VAL A 754 2.01 20.43 0.46
N GLN A 755 1.99 21.76 0.30
CA GLN A 755 2.78 22.64 1.15
C GLN A 755 2.32 22.54 2.60
N MET A 756 3.25 22.24 3.53
CA MET A 756 2.98 22.12 4.96
C MET A 756 3.47 23.35 5.71
N ILE A 757 2.60 23.94 6.52
CA ILE A 757 2.88 25.13 7.33
C ILE A 757 2.52 24.85 8.78
N TYR A 758 3.47 24.98 9.68
CA TYR A 758 3.29 24.73 11.11
C TYR A 758 3.45 26.04 11.88
N LEU A 759 2.43 26.47 12.60
CA LEU A 759 2.41 27.74 13.32
C LEU A 759 2.30 27.49 14.82
N THR A 760 3.13 28.16 15.63
CA THR A 760 3.03 28.08 17.10
C THR A 760 3.68 29.29 17.77
N ALA A 761 3.39 29.52 19.05
CA ALA A 761 4.12 30.46 19.89
C ALA A 761 5.10 29.77 20.86
N THR A 762 4.97 28.46 21.07
CA THR A 762 5.38 27.79 22.30
C THR A 762 6.26 26.56 22.08
N LEU A 763 6.84 26.37 20.89
CA LEU A 763 7.80 25.30 20.61
C LEU A 763 9.23 25.72 21.04
N PRO A 764 9.81 25.14 22.11
CA PRO A 764 11.18 25.45 22.53
C PRO A 764 12.22 24.77 21.61
N PRO A 765 13.44 25.33 21.49
CA PRO A 765 14.48 24.73 20.65
C PRO A 765 14.84 23.29 21.01
N ALA A 766 14.75 22.93 22.30
CA ALA A 766 15.05 21.57 22.77
C ALA A 766 14.08 20.50 22.23
N ASP A 767 12.85 20.89 21.88
CA ASP A 767 11.81 19.97 21.41
C ASP A 767 11.74 19.90 19.87
N GLU A 768 12.49 20.74 19.14
CA GLU A 768 12.49 20.78 17.66
C GLU A 768 12.84 19.43 17.00
N PRO A 769 13.88 18.69 17.43
CA PRO A 769 14.21 17.40 16.80
C PRO A 769 13.10 16.36 16.96
N ALA A 770 12.45 16.34 18.13
CA ALA A 770 11.31 15.46 18.39
C ALA A 770 10.09 15.87 17.54
N PHE A 771 9.82 17.18 17.44
CA PHE A 771 8.78 17.71 16.58
C PHE A 771 8.99 17.36 15.10
N PHE A 772 10.20 17.56 14.57
CA PHE A 772 10.53 17.26 13.17
C PHE A 772 10.37 15.77 12.85
N SER A 773 10.72 14.90 13.78
CA SER A 773 10.51 13.45 13.66
C SER A 773 9.01 13.12 13.53
N LEU A 774 8.15 13.76 14.33
CA LEU A 774 6.70 13.53 14.30
C LEU A 774 6.04 14.01 13.00
N ILE A 775 6.55 15.09 12.39
CA ILE A 775 6.02 15.62 11.13
C ILE A 775 6.71 15.04 9.89
N ASN A 776 7.49 13.97 10.03
CA ASN A 776 8.23 13.30 8.95
C ASN A 776 9.17 14.22 8.17
N ALA A 777 9.78 15.21 8.85
CA ALA A 777 10.67 16.19 8.23
C ALA A 777 12.13 16.00 8.70
N ARG A 778 13.09 16.12 7.79
CA ARG A 778 14.50 16.28 8.16
C ARG A 778 14.77 17.72 8.52
N HIS A 779 15.60 17.96 9.53
CA HIS A 779 15.96 19.31 9.98
C HIS A 779 16.47 20.20 8.83
N GLU A 780 17.26 19.65 7.89
CA GLU A 780 17.81 20.39 6.74
C GLU A 780 16.78 20.84 5.70
N ASP A 781 15.60 20.19 5.65
CA ASP A 781 14.52 20.52 4.73
C ASP A 781 13.55 21.57 5.32
N VAL A 782 13.59 21.79 6.64
CA VAL A 782 12.65 22.66 7.33
C VAL A 782 13.07 24.13 7.20
N VAL A 783 12.16 24.96 6.69
CA VAL A 783 12.33 26.41 6.71
C VAL A 783 11.85 26.92 8.07
N MET A 784 12.81 27.13 8.96
CA MET A 784 12.56 27.58 10.32
C MET A 784 12.57 29.09 10.44
N ILE A 785 11.45 29.68 10.88
CA ILE A 785 11.27 31.13 11.05
C ILE A 785 10.88 31.40 12.50
N ARG A 786 11.85 31.81 13.31
CA ARG A 786 11.67 32.04 14.75
C ARG A 786 11.80 33.52 15.10
N ALA A 787 10.78 34.07 15.75
CA ALA A 787 10.79 35.39 16.38
C ALA A 787 10.92 35.26 17.90
N ARG A 788 11.31 36.36 18.57
CA ARG A 788 11.20 36.45 20.04
C ARG A 788 9.72 36.43 20.42
N THR A 789 9.37 35.57 21.38
CA THR A 789 8.01 35.42 21.91
C THR A 789 7.76 36.29 23.14
N THR A 790 8.81 36.94 23.67
CA THR A 790 8.72 37.88 24.80
C THR A 790 8.04 39.19 24.40
N ARG A 791 7.19 39.72 25.28
CA ARG A 791 6.47 40.98 25.09
C ARG A 791 7.10 42.10 25.91
N ARG A 792 7.64 43.12 25.23
CA ARG A 792 8.32 44.26 25.89
C ARG A 792 7.36 45.18 26.65
N ASN A 793 6.07 45.15 26.29
CA ASN A 793 5.00 45.93 26.93
C ASN A 793 4.35 45.21 28.13
N VAL A 794 4.88 44.05 28.53
CA VAL A 794 4.36 43.25 29.65
C VAL A 794 5.39 43.26 30.78
N ALA A 795 4.98 43.72 31.96
CA ALA A 795 5.76 43.61 33.18
C ALA A 795 5.43 42.28 33.88
N TYR A 796 6.46 41.59 34.37
CA TYR A 796 6.33 40.32 35.08
C TYR A 796 6.65 40.52 36.57
N SER A 797 5.78 40.04 37.46
CA SER A 797 5.98 40.09 38.91
C SER A 797 5.55 38.78 39.56
N VAL A 798 6.28 38.34 40.58
CA VAL A 798 5.94 37.16 41.39
C VAL A 798 5.77 37.61 42.84
N ARG A 799 4.66 37.23 43.47
CA ARG A 799 4.40 37.46 44.90
C ARG A 799 4.34 36.11 45.61
N SER A 800 5.05 36.00 46.73
CA SER A 800 5.02 34.80 47.57
C SER A 800 3.99 35.00 48.68
N VAL A 801 3.05 34.08 48.82
CA VAL A 801 2.04 34.08 49.88
C VAL A 801 2.41 32.96 50.87
N PRO A 802 2.97 33.29 52.05
CA PRO A 802 3.31 32.29 53.05
C PRO A 802 2.04 31.77 53.74
N ALA A 803 1.97 30.46 53.97
CA ALA A 803 0.88 29.83 54.71
C ALA A 803 1.38 28.58 55.45
N SER A 804 0.80 28.28 56.61
CA SER A 804 1.22 27.16 57.46
C SER A 804 0.40 25.90 57.21
N THR A 805 -0.86 26.08 56.78
CA THR A 805 -1.78 24.99 56.42
C THR A 805 -2.39 25.22 55.04
N VAL A 806 -2.96 24.17 54.43
CA VAL A 806 -3.59 24.25 53.09
C VAL A 806 -4.82 25.17 53.12
N GLU A 807 -5.60 25.15 54.20
CA GLU A 807 -6.80 25.98 54.36
C GLU A 807 -6.46 27.46 54.54
N GLU A 808 -5.41 27.76 55.30
CA GLU A 808 -4.83 29.11 55.39
C GLU A 808 -4.29 29.56 54.03
N ALA A 809 -3.62 28.68 53.28
CA ALA A 809 -3.09 29.00 51.96
C ALA A 809 -4.20 29.39 50.99
N ILE A 810 -5.30 28.62 50.92
CA ILE A 810 -6.43 28.93 50.05
C ILE A 810 -7.05 30.28 50.40
N THR A 811 -7.19 30.59 51.69
CA THR A 811 -7.77 31.85 52.15
C THR A 811 -6.85 33.03 51.84
N ALA A 812 -5.57 32.93 52.19
CA ALA A 812 -4.57 33.96 51.93
C ALA A 812 -4.38 34.23 50.42
N ILE A 813 -4.42 33.18 49.59
CA ILE A 813 -4.33 33.29 48.14
C ILE A 813 -5.54 34.05 47.57
N VAL A 814 -6.75 33.76 48.04
CA VAL A 814 -7.96 34.47 47.59
C VAL A 814 -7.91 35.94 48.00
N GLU A 815 -7.48 36.24 49.22
CA GLU A 815 -7.35 37.61 49.73
C GLU A 815 -6.30 38.40 48.94
N GLU A 816 -5.10 37.85 48.75
CA GLU A 816 -4.04 38.49 47.98
C GLU A 816 -4.42 38.65 46.51
N ALA A 817 -5.11 37.66 45.92
CA ALA A 817 -5.63 37.77 44.56
C ALA A 817 -6.62 38.94 44.46
N LYS A 818 -7.56 39.06 45.40
CA LYS A 818 -8.53 40.16 45.45
C LYS A 818 -7.84 41.52 45.57
N VAL A 819 -6.90 41.68 46.51
CA VAL A 819 -6.11 42.91 46.68
C VAL A 819 -5.37 43.27 45.39
N THR A 820 -4.74 42.27 44.75
CA THR A 820 -4.01 42.48 43.49
C THR A 820 -4.96 42.88 42.36
N ILE A 821 -6.13 42.26 42.24
CA ILE A 821 -7.12 42.57 41.22
C ILE A 821 -7.69 43.98 41.44
N ASP A 822 -8.04 44.35 42.67
CA ASP A 822 -8.55 45.69 43.02
C ASP A 822 -7.51 46.78 42.66
N GLN A 823 -6.25 46.60 43.05
CA GLN A 823 -5.15 47.49 42.65
C GLN A 823 -5.05 47.65 41.12
N LYS A 824 -5.21 46.55 40.37
CA LYS A 824 -5.13 46.56 38.90
C LYS A 824 -6.37 47.15 38.25
N LEU A 825 -7.55 47.03 38.85
CA LEU A 825 -8.78 47.68 38.38
C LEU A 825 -8.74 49.19 38.59
N GLU A 826 -8.06 49.67 39.63
CA GLU A 826 -7.78 51.09 39.87
C GLU A 826 -6.70 51.63 38.92
N GLU A 827 -5.59 50.89 38.76
CA GLU A 827 -4.50 51.26 37.84
C GLU A 827 -4.97 51.31 36.38
N TYR A 828 -5.86 50.39 35.99
CA TYR A 828 -6.37 50.28 34.64
C TYR A 828 -7.89 50.56 34.59
N PRO A 829 -8.30 51.79 34.26
CA PRO A 829 -9.71 52.13 34.15
C PRO A 829 -10.39 51.45 32.96
N TRP A 830 -11.72 51.52 32.92
CA TRP A 830 -12.54 50.98 31.84
C TRP A 830 -12.03 51.42 30.44
N PRO A 831 -11.95 50.51 29.44
CA PRO A 831 -12.50 49.15 29.35
C PRO A 831 -11.51 48.01 29.69
N ALA A 832 -10.46 48.29 30.48
CA ALA A 832 -9.38 47.35 30.76
C ALA A 832 -9.84 46.05 31.44
N LYS A 833 -9.53 44.89 30.86
CA LYS A 833 -9.95 43.57 31.35
C LYS A 833 -8.84 42.85 32.12
N ILE A 834 -9.24 41.96 33.03
CA ILE A 834 -8.34 41.17 33.85
C ILE A 834 -8.71 39.69 33.74
N ILE A 835 -7.73 38.84 33.49
CA ILE A 835 -7.88 37.38 33.54
C ILE A 835 -7.17 36.85 34.78
N VAL A 836 -7.82 35.93 35.47
CA VAL A 836 -7.27 35.22 36.63
C VAL A 836 -7.21 33.73 36.29
N TYR A 837 -6.01 33.14 36.22
CA TYR A 837 -5.84 31.72 35.90
C TYR A 837 -5.67 30.85 37.16
N CYS A 838 -6.44 29.76 37.20
CA CYS A 838 -6.33 28.65 38.15
C CYS A 838 -6.02 27.34 37.40
N GLN A 839 -5.40 26.34 38.04
CA GLN A 839 -5.13 25.06 37.37
C GLN A 839 -6.36 24.17 37.30
N ARG A 840 -7.15 24.13 38.38
CA ARG A 840 -8.26 23.19 38.57
C ARG A 840 -9.62 23.84 38.35
N VAL A 841 -10.60 23.03 37.93
CA VAL A 841 -11.98 23.47 37.72
C VAL A 841 -12.59 23.91 39.05
N GLU A 842 -12.42 23.11 40.10
CA GLU A 842 -12.98 23.39 41.42
C GLU A 842 -12.40 24.69 42.02
N ALA A 843 -11.10 24.93 41.81
CA ALA A 843 -10.44 26.16 42.25
C ALA A 843 -10.93 27.39 41.46
N THR A 844 -11.24 27.22 40.17
CA THR A 844 -11.79 28.28 39.30
C THR A 844 -13.18 28.68 39.78
N GLU A 845 -14.07 27.72 40.02
CA GLU A 845 -15.43 27.96 40.50
C GLU A 845 -15.43 28.59 41.90
N HIS A 846 -14.62 28.05 42.83
CA HIS A 846 -14.52 28.55 44.20
C HIS A 846 -14.04 30.01 44.25
N LEU A 847 -13.00 30.34 43.48
CA LEU A 847 -12.48 31.71 43.42
C LEU A 847 -13.46 32.67 42.74
N ALA A 848 -14.09 32.25 41.63
CA ALA A 848 -15.09 33.06 40.94
C ALA A 848 -16.28 33.39 41.83
N ALA A 849 -16.77 32.40 42.60
CA ALA A 849 -17.86 32.57 43.56
C ALA A 849 -17.48 33.52 44.70
N LYS A 850 -16.27 33.38 45.27
CA LYS A 850 -15.79 34.29 46.33
C LYS A 850 -15.58 35.73 45.85
N LEU A 851 -15.14 35.91 44.61
CA LEU A 851 -14.96 37.24 44.02
C LEU A 851 -16.28 37.84 43.53
N GLY A 852 -17.26 37.02 43.14
CA GLY A 852 -18.50 37.48 42.51
C GLY A 852 -18.33 37.84 41.03
N CYS A 853 -17.53 37.06 40.30
CA CYS A 853 -17.25 37.24 38.87
C CYS A 853 -17.50 35.96 38.06
N ASP A 854 -17.33 36.03 36.74
CA ASP A 854 -17.56 34.89 35.84
C ASP A 854 -16.43 33.84 35.94
N ALA A 855 -16.81 32.57 35.95
CA ALA A 855 -15.91 31.42 35.81
C ALA A 855 -15.84 30.94 34.34
N TYR A 856 -14.69 30.45 33.89
CA TYR A 856 -14.52 29.87 32.55
C TYR A 856 -13.63 28.61 32.53
N HIS A 857 -14.21 27.45 32.26
CA HIS A 857 -13.48 26.17 32.19
C HIS A 857 -14.12 25.17 31.20
N ARG A 858 -13.57 23.96 31.13
CA ARG A 858 -14.02 22.90 30.21
C ARG A 858 -15.46 22.42 30.47
N GLU A 859 -15.97 22.54 31.69
CA GLU A 859 -17.25 21.95 32.10
C GLU A 859 -18.35 23.00 32.32
N ILE A 860 -18.02 24.30 32.22
CA ILE A 860 -18.99 25.36 32.46
C ILE A 860 -20.02 25.43 31.34
N ASP A 861 -21.31 25.26 31.63
CA ASP A 861 -22.40 25.49 30.65
C ASP A 861 -22.35 24.60 29.37
N THR A 862 -23.36 24.74 28.53
CA THR A 862 -23.40 24.21 27.16
C THR A 862 -22.42 24.97 26.24
N ARG A 863 -22.11 24.40 25.07
CA ARG A 863 -21.22 25.04 24.08
C ARG A 863 -21.66 26.47 23.76
N ASP A 864 -22.95 26.68 23.58
CA ASP A 864 -23.51 27.97 23.19
C ASP A 864 -23.52 28.94 24.39
N GLY A 865 -23.80 28.45 25.61
CA GLY A 865 -23.71 29.25 26.84
C GLY A 865 -22.29 29.72 27.16
N LYS A 866 -21.25 28.91 26.90
CA LYS A 866 -19.84 29.36 26.99
C LYS A 866 -19.52 30.48 26.02
N ALA A 867 -19.95 30.33 24.77
CA ALA A 867 -19.72 31.33 23.74
C ALA A 867 -20.42 32.64 24.11
N GLU A 868 -21.62 32.57 24.67
CA GLU A 868 -22.37 33.72 25.14
C GLU A 868 -21.68 34.42 26.32
N ARG A 869 -21.25 33.67 27.35
CA ARG A 869 -20.49 34.21 28.49
C ARG A 869 -19.22 34.92 28.05
N LEU A 870 -18.45 34.30 27.16
CA LEU A 870 -17.23 34.88 26.61
C LEU A 870 -17.54 36.15 25.81
N LYS A 871 -18.59 36.12 24.96
CA LYS A 871 -19.03 37.27 24.17
C LYS A 871 -19.45 38.45 25.05
N PHE A 872 -20.17 38.19 26.16
CA PHE A 872 -20.53 39.23 27.12
C PHE A 872 -19.30 39.86 27.79
N TRP A 873 -18.35 39.05 28.26
CA TRP A 873 -17.12 39.56 28.84
C TRP A 873 -16.27 40.34 27.81
N MET A 874 -16.15 39.82 26.59
CA MET A 874 -15.44 40.47 25.48
C MET A 874 -16.08 41.80 25.07
N SER A 875 -17.42 41.89 25.08
CA SER A 875 -18.16 43.09 24.69
C SER A 875 -17.76 44.31 25.53
N GLY A 876 -17.26 44.08 26.75
CA GLY A 876 -17.01 45.14 27.70
C GLY A 876 -18.28 45.92 27.95
N THR A 877 -19.37 45.23 28.29
CA THR A 877 -20.62 45.86 28.77
C THR A 877 -20.56 45.87 30.30
N LYS A 878 -20.86 47.01 30.93
CA LYS A 878 -20.89 47.10 32.40
C LYS A 878 -21.99 46.18 32.95
N ARG A 879 -21.61 45.33 33.91
CA ARG A 879 -22.53 44.40 34.58
C ARG A 879 -22.42 44.59 36.09
N GLU A 880 -23.50 44.30 36.81
CA GLU A 880 -23.52 44.20 38.27
C GLU A 880 -22.79 42.92 38.73
N GLN A 881 -21.49 42.89 38.49
CA GLN A 881 -20.56 41.82 38.87
C GLN A 881 -19.24 42.47 39.31
N TYR A 882 -18.38 41.70 39.99
CA TYR A 882 -17.09 42.18 40.44
C TYR A 882 -16.24 42.77 39.31
N GLY A 883 -15.65 43.95 39.58
CA GLY A 883 -14.92 44.74 38.60
C GLY A 883 -15.78 45.26 37.44
N ASP A 884 -17.08 45.49 37.63
CA ASP A 884 -18.05 45.86 36.59
C ASP A 884 -18.19 44.80 35.47
N GLY A 885 -17.89 43.53 35.79
CA GLY A 885 -17.89 42.42 34.84
C GLY A 885 -16.63 42.32 33.96
N ARG A 886 -15.53 43.01 34.34
CA ARG A 886 -14.22 42.99 33.63
C ARG A 886 -13.27 41.89 34.05
N VAL A 887 -13.55 41.25 35.19
CA VAL A 887 -12.72 40.18 35.75
C VAL A 887 -13.32 38.84 35.36
N ILE A 888 -12.49 37.93 34.88
CA ILE A 888 -12.88 36.54 34.62
C ILE A 888 -11.86 35.59 35.24
N VAL A 889 -12.34 34.57 35.95
CA VAL A 889 -11.51 33.50 36.50
C VAL A 889 -11.61 32.29 35.59
N ALA A 890 -10.49 31.72 35.19
CA ALA A 890 -10.47 30.68 34.18
C ALA A 890 -9.39 29.62 34.38
N THR A 891 -9.60 28.44 33.79
CA THR A 891 -8.51 27.50 33.53
C THR A 891 -7.81 27.81 32.21
N ASN A 892 -6.82 26.98 31.82
CA ASN A 892 -6.21 27.03 30.49
C ASN A 892 -7.20 26.91 29.32
N ALA A 893 -8.46 26.53 29.57
CA ALA A 893 -9.54 26.55 28.59
C ALA A 893 -9.77 27.96 28.00
N LEU A 894 -9.53 29.03 28.76
CA LEU A 894 -9.51 30.41 28.27
C LEU A 894 -8.12 30.81 27.74
N GLY A 895 -7.42 29.89 27.07
CA GLY A 895 -6.00 30.04 26.74
C GLY A 895 -5.67 29.90 25.26
N LEU A 896 -6.38 29.06 24.52
CA LEU A 896 -6.07 28.73 23.13
C LEU A 896 -6.97 29.54 22.19
N GLY A 897 -6.36 30.28 21.26
CA GLY A 897 -7.06 30.92 20.14
C GLY A 897 -7.78 32.25 20.39
N ILE A 898 -8.18 32.58 21.61
CA ILE A 898 -9.02 33.77 21.88
C ILE A 898 -8.20 35.07 21.78
N ASP A 899 -8.68 36.04 20.98
CA ASP A 899 -8.04 37.36 20.78
C ASP A 899 -8.93 38.46 21.39
N VAL A 900 -8.65 38.85 22.63
CA VAL A 900 -9.45 39.86 23.35
C VAL A 900 -8.64 41.16 23.48
N PRO A 901 -9.14 42.28 22.97
CA PRO A 901 -8.49 43.57 23.17
C PRO A 901 -8.62 44.04 24.63
N ASP A 902 -7.68 44.89 25.04
CA ASP A 902 -7.69 45.59 26.33
C ASP A 902 -7.48 44.71 27.57
N ILE A 903 -6.97 43.48 27.44
CA ILE A 903 -6.49 42.73 28.60
C ILE A 903 -5.25 43.44 29.16
N ARG A 904 -5.37 44.00 30.36
CA ARG A 904 -4.31 44.80 30.99
C ARG A 904 -3.57 44.08 32.10
N ALA A 905 -4.19 43.09 32.73
CA ALA A 905 -3.53 42.22 33.68
C ALA A 905 -3.93 40.76 33.48
N VAL A 906 -2.96 39.87 33.67
CA VAL A 906 -3.16 38.43 33.80
C VAL A 906 -2.57 38.03 35.14
N VAL A 907 -3.38 37.42 36.00
CA VAL A 907 -3.00 37.01 37.35
C VAL A 907 -3.00 35.49 37.40
N HIS A 908 -1.91 34.89 37.84
CA HIS A 908 -1.82 33.45 38.08
C HIS A 908 -1.91 33.20 39.57
N VAL A 909 -2.96 32.49 39.99
CA VAL A 909 -3.24 32.18 41.40
C VAL A 909 -2.40 30.98 41.86
N GLU A 910 -2.05 30.11 40.91
CA GLU A 910 -1.18 28.95 41.09
C GLU A 910 -0.08 28.97 40.02
N MET A 911 1.07 28.34 40.31
CA MET A 911 2.17 28.24 39.35
C MET A 911 1.76 27.39 38.14
N PRO A 912 1.94 27.82 36.88
CA PRO A 912 1.59 27.00 35.71
C PRO A 912 2.38 25.68 35.65
N TYR A 913 1.81 24.64 35.01
CA TYR A 913 2.45 23.32 34.89
C TYR A 913 3.74 23.35 34.06
N ARG A 914 3.74 24.10 32.96
CA ARG A 914 4.90 24.26 32.08
C ARG A 914 5.15 25.74 31.77
N MET A 915 6.40 26.07 31.49
CA MET A 915 6.76 27.42 31.01
C MET A 915 6.09 27.78 29.68
N ALA A 916 5.76 26.79 28.84
CA ALA A 916 4.99 26.99 27.62
C ALA A 916 3.57 27.52 27.93
N ASP A 917 2.91 26.92 28.94
CA ASP A 917 1.59 27.35 29.40
C ASP A 917 1.64 28.78 29.94
N TYR A 918 2.64 29.08 30.76
CA TYR A 918 2.86 30.44 31.29
C TYR A 918 3.07 31.45 30.16
N ALA A 919 3.93 31.14 29.18
CA ALA A 919 4.21 32.02 28.06
C ALA A 919 2.95 32.29 27.21
N GLN A 920 2.11 31.28 27.00
CA GLN A 920 0.85 31.42 26.28
C GLN A 920 -0.18 32.28 27.05
N GLN A 921 -0.37 31.96 28.34
CA GLN A 921 -1.35 32.61 29.21
C GLN A 921 -0.98 34.07 29.51
N SER A 922 0.26 34.32 29.95
CA SER A 922 0.75 35.68 30.20
C SER A 922 0.82 36.53 28.92
N GLY A 923 1.05 35.89 27.77
CA GLY A 923 1.05 36.53 26.45
C GLY A 923 -0.30 37.11 26.02
N ARG A 924 -1.38 36.89 26.78
CA ARG A 924 -2.69 37.52 26.59
C ARG A 924 -2.76 38.95 27.11
N ALA A 925 -1.86 39.35 28.02
CA ALA A 925 -1.78 40.72 28.49
C ALA A 925 -1.09 41.63 27.47
N GLY A 926 -1.64 42.84 27.26
CA GLY A 926 -1.08 43.80 26.29
C GLY A 926 -1.30 43.42 24.85
#